data_AF-A0A2Z7ACU0-F1
#
_entry.id   AF-A0A2Z7ACU0-F1
#
_cell.length_a   1.000
_cell.length_b   1.000
_cell.length_c   1.000
_cell.angle_alpha   90.00
_cell.angle_beta   90.00
_cell.angle_gamma   90.00
#
_symmetry.space_group_name_H-M   'P 1'
#
loop_
_entity.id
_entity.type
_entity.pdbx_description
1 polymer ?
#
loop_
_entity_poly.entity_id
_entity_poly.type
_entity_poly.pdbx_seq_one_letter_code
_entity_poly.pdbx_strand_id
1 'polypeptide(L)'
;MESSSSLGQPEPPQNNRFITILSIDGGGIKGIIPAVILEFLESRLQELDGDDARLADYFDVIAGTSTGGLVTAMITTPDQNNRPLYAAKGIKPFYLENCPKIFPQTHSLFPLGKLFKSLSGPLYDGNHLRSVLKKELGDIKLTQALTNLVIPAFDIKRMQPVIFSTYEAKRSTWLDAKLSDICISTSAAPTFLPGHSFKTIDENGYDYEYNLIDGGVAANNPVKKTKVIYESNTFIDLAYIHIYIYIYIYIYIYVVISRRPHRRPLTGAAKVEEKYNSRMASKWGILDWLLHGGTTPLIEIFTQASADMVDVHNALIFQAFFSEDNYLRIQDDTLNGIENSVDIATIDNLQRLATIGEKLLNDPISRVNTMTGLSVPVKNGGTNAQALERFAGILSTERKLRQLEKEKKGKIPQLNTSIIQNEGSDLSALMALQNDEKQTALYVSAENNLVQIFNYLVAFCDLETVMMRAKGDMNTFHVAAAREIVQELLNKWPELCKVCDSTNTSPLYSAASQGHVDVVNAILDADVSSMMIVRKNGKTPLHTTARYGRLNIVKALVQRDPGIVSIKDKKGQTALHMAVKGQETSVVDELLEADHSILNDRDKKGNTAVHIATRKNRSQIVGLLLSYAHVEVNAINNQRETAMDIAEKLQYGDSALEIKEALVDAGAKHAIHIGQADEAMELKRTVSDIKHEVHSQIKQNEKTQRRVSGIAKELKKIHREAVQNTINSVTVVAVLVASIAFLALFNLPGQYLTDGPEAGESRISETAAFRAFCLLDSTALFLSLSVVVVQITLVASETRAQKQVVSVVNKMMWAACISTCGAFLSISFVIVGKRSSWMATTITVVGAPILVGTLISLCYFVFRQHFGICGSDSQRRIRRASGSKSFSWSYSANISDLDDYNSDDKIYAL
;
A
#
# COMPACT_ATOMS: atom_id res chain seq x y z
N MET A 1 27.78 -50.93 14.08
CA MET A 1 27.32 -49.88 15.00
C MET A 1 27.53 -48.56 14.29
N GLU A 2 26.47 -48.15 13.60
CA GLU A 2 26.36 -46.97 12.75
C GLU A 2 26.00 -45.77 13.63
N SER A 3 26.67 -44.64 13.42
CA SER A 3 26.17 -43.33 13.84
C SER A 3 25.77 -42.57 12.59
N SER A 4 24.46 -42.40 12.44
CA SER A 4 23.70 -41.75 11.37
C SER A 4 24.26 -40.38 10.97
N SER A 5 24.63 -40.27 9.69
CA SER A 5 24.90 -39.01 8.99
C SER A 5 23.62 -38.21 8.78
N SER A 6 23.55 -37.02 9.37
CA SER A 6 22.57 -35.99 9.05
C SER A 6 22.73 -35.56 7.58
N LEU A 7 21.79 -35.93 6.71
CA LEU A 7 21.65 -35.30 5.40
C LEU A 7 21.22 -33.84 5.62
N GLY A 8 22.17 -32.91 5.50
CA GLY A 8 21.91 -31.47 5.56
C GLY A 8 21.05 -30.98 4.40
N GLN A 9 20.12 -30.06 4.72
CA GLN A 9 19.26 -29.33 3.78
C GLN A 9 20.06 -28.77 2.58
N PRO A 10 19.44 -28.58 1.40
CA PRO A 10 20.12 -28.00 0.24
C PRO A 10 20.51 -26.53 0.53
N GLU A 11 21.82 -26.27 0.62
CA GLU A 11 22.38 -24.91 0.63
C GLU A 11 22.24 -24.25 -0.75
N PRO A 12 22.05 -22.91 -0.82
CA PRO A 12 21.95 -22.20 -2.07
C PRO A 12 23.25 -22.31 -2.90
N PRO A 13 23.14 -22.48 -4.23
CA PRO A 13 24.27 -22.78 -5.11
C PRO A 13 25.24 -21.61 -5.37
N GLN A 14 26.54 -21.90 -5.48
CA GLN A 14 27.59 -21.01 -6.00
C GLN A 14 27.91 -21.33 -7.48
N ASN A 15 27.95 -20.29 -8.34
CA ASN A 15 28.32 -20.24 -9.77
C ASN A 15 27.49 -21.05 -10.80
N ASN A 16 26.95 -20.36 -11.81
CA ASN A 16 26.42 -20.89 -13.09
C ASN A 16 25.32 -21.96 -13.00
N ARG A 17 24.38 -21.82 -12.06
CA ARG A 17 23.38 -22.86 -11.72
C ARG A 17 21.94 -22.39 -11.81
N PHE A 18 21.05 -23.33 -12.11
CA PHE A 18 19.62 -23.08 -12.11
C PHE A 18 19.08 -23.09 -10.68
N ILE A 19 18.22 -22.12 -10.37
CA ILE A 19 17.37 -22.16 -9.17
C ILE A 19 16.03 -22.75 -9.58
N THR A 20 15.59 -23.77 -8.85
CA THR A 20 14.39 -24.55 -9.19
C THR A 20 13.26 -24.17 -8.25
N ILE A 21 12.18 -23.63 -8.81
CA ILE A 21 11.04 -23.16 -8.01
C ILE A 21 9.75 -23.79 -8.54
N LEU A 22 9.02 -24.42 -7.61
CA LEU A 22 7.68 -24.93 -7.83
C LEU A 22 6.68 -24.01 -7.13
N SER A 23 5.66 -23.57 -7.85
CA SER A 23 4.57 -22.81 -7.26
C SER A 23 3.22 -23.42 -7.63
N ILE A 24 2.38 -23.57 -6.60
CA ILE A 24 1.07 -24.21 -6.67
C ILE A 24 0.01 -23.24 -6.15
N ASP A 25 -0.93 -22.90 -7.02
CA ASP A 25 -1.95 -21.91 -6.68
C ASP A 25 -3.11 -22.48 -5.85
N GLY A 26 -3.84 -21.55 -5.24
CA GLY A 26 -5.07 -21.86 -4.50
C GLY A 26 -6.26 -22.11 -5.43
N GLY A 27 -7.18 -22.99 -5.01
CA GLY A 27 -8.37 -23.27 -5.81
C GLY A 27 -9.44 -24.14 -5.16
N GLY A 28 -9.38 -24.35 -3.84
CA GLY A 28 -10.28 -25.28 -3.15
C GLY A 28 -10.12 -26.71 -3.71
N ILE A 29 -11.23 -27.38 -4.01
CA ILE A 29 -11.24 -28.74 -4.58
C ILE A 29 -10.48 -28.88 -5.90
N LYS A 30 -10.26 -27.77 -6.62
CA LYS A 30 -9.54 -27.76 -7.90
C LYS A 30 -8.06 -28.05 -7.76
N GLY A 31 -7.53 -28.10 -6.53
CA GLY A 31 -6.19 -28.58 -6.23
C GLY A 31 -5.90 -30.02 -6.72
N ILE A 32 -6.93 -30.78 -7.11
CA ILE A 32 -6.76 -32.07 -7.79
C ILE A 32 -6.16 -31.95 -9.19
N ILE A 33 -6.34 -30.84 -9.90
CA ILE A 33 -5.72 -30.60 -11.22
C ILE A 33 -4.20 -30.52 -11.06
N PRO A 34 -3.62 -29.62 -10.22
CA PRO A 34 -2.18 -29.62 -10.00
C PRO A 34 -1.68 -30.93 -9.40
N ALA A 35 -2.49 -31.66 -8.61
CA ALA A 35 -2.10 -32.98 -8.13
C ALA A 35 -1.79 -33.97 -9.26
N VAL A 36 -2.62 -34.00 -10.32
CA VAL A 36 -2.38 -34.84 -11.51
C VAL A 36 -1.11 -34.42 -12.27
N ILE A 37 -0.88 -33.12 -12.40
CA ILE A 37 0.31 -32.59 -13.08
C ILE A 37 1.59 -32.93 -12.30
N LEU A 38 1.54 -32.80 -10.97
CA LEU A 38 2.64 -33.15 -10.08
C LEU A 38 2.91 -34.65 -10.05
N GLU A 39 1.85 -35.48 -10.08
CA GLU A 39 1.97 -36.93 -10.22
C GLU A 39 2.71 -37.30 -11.51
N PHE A 40 2.36 -36.68 -12.63
CA PHE A 40 3.06 -36.88 -13.89
C PHE A 40 4.54 -36.46 -13.80
N LEU A 41 4.82 -35.26 -13.28
CA LEU A 41 6.19 -34.76 -13.14
C LEU A 41 7.05 -35.65 -12.24
N GLU A 42 6.53 -36.07 -11.09
CA GLU A 42 7.23 -36.96 -10.18
C GLU A 42 7.48 -38.34 -10.81
N SER A 43 6.53 -38.86 -11.61
CA SER A 43 6.71 -40.13 -12.33
C SER A 43 7.86 -40.06 -13.34
N ARG A 44 8.00 -38.94 -14.06
CA ARG A 44 9.12 -38.71 -15.00
C ARG A 44 10.45 -38.59 -14.28
N LEU A 45 10.47 -37.98 -13.10
CA LEU A 45 11.69 -37.92 -12.26
C LEU A 45 12.06 -39.31 -11.71
N GLN A 46 11.08 -40.12 -11.32
CA GLN A 46 11.27 -41.50 -10.88
C GLN A 46 11.81 -42.40 -12.00
N GLU A 47 11.36 -42.22 -13.23
CA GLU A 47 11.91 -42.92 -14.39
C GLU A 47 13.38 -42.55 -14.67
N LEU A 48 13.79 -41.31 -14.39
CA LEU A 48 15.16 -40.83 -14.62
C LEU A 48 16.14 -41.16 -13.50
N ASP A 49 15.69 -41.15 -12.24
CA ASP A 49 16.54 -41.19 -11.05
C ASP A 49 16.17 -42.29 -10.03
N GLY A 50 15.14 -43.10 -10.31
CA GLY A 50 14.67 -44.21 -9.48
C GLY A 50 13.42 -43.90 -8.65
N ASP A 51 12.75 -44.97 -8.19
CA ASP A 51 11.43 -44.92 -7.53
C ASP A 51 11.38 -44.10 -6.23
N ASP A 52 12.53 -43.90 -5.59
CA ASP A 52 12.65 -43.12 -4.36
C ASP A 52 12.62 -41.60 -4.61
N ALA A 53 12.75 -41.14 -5.86
CA ALA A 53 12.71 -39.72 -6.21
C ALA A 53 11.39 -39.04 -5.78
N ARG A 54 11.50 -37.88 -5.13
CA ARG A 54 10.37 -37.03 -4.73
C ARG A 54 10.59 -35.59 -5.14
N LEU A 55 9.51 -34.85 -5.36
CA LEU A 55 9.58 -33.44 -5.80
C LEU A 55 10.47 -32.56 -4.90
N ALA A 56 10.43 -32.74 -3.58
CA ALA A 56 11.26 -31.98 -2.64
C ALA A 56 12.79 -32.18 -2.83
N ASP A 57 13.22 -33.24 -3.52
CA ASP A 57 14.64 -33.48 -3.82
C ASP A 57 15.17 -32.60 -4.97
N TYR A 58 14.27 -32.03 -5.78
CA TYR A 58 14.61 -31.32 -7.01
C TYR A 58 14.33 -29.82 -6.95
N PHE A 59 13.38 -29.40 -6.11
CA PHE A 59 12.99 -28.01 -5.98
C PHE A 59 13.64 -27.35 -4.76
N ASP A 60 14.35 -26.24 -5.00
CA ASP A 60 14.96 -25.40 -3.97
C ASP A 60 13.92 -24.68 -3.12
N VAL A 61 12.80 -24.31 -3.75
CA VAL A 61 11.67 -23.67 -3.10
C VAL A 61 10.37 -24.24 -3.63
N ILE A 62 9.47 -24.59 -2.72
CA ILE A 62 8.08 -24.96 -3.03
C ILE A 62 7.16 -23.94 -2.36
N ALA A 63 6.38 -23.25 -3.18
CA ALA A 63 5.45 -22.23 -2.75
C ALA A 63 4.01 -22.66 -3.01
N GLY A 64 3.10 -22.28 -2.12
CA GLY A 64 1.70 -22.53 -2.37
C GLY A 64 0.75 -21.69 -1.54
N THR A 65 -0.37 -21.33 -2.15
CA THR A 65 -1.45 -20.55 -1.52
C THR A 65 -2.69 -21.41 -1.34
N SER A 66 -3.42 -21.25 -0.23
CA SER A 66 -4.66 -21.98 0.04
C SER A 66 -4.44 -23.50 -0.10
N THR A 67 -5.23 -24.19 -0.91
CA THR A 67 -5.05 -25.63 -1.16
C THR A 67 -3.71 -25.98 -1.80
N GLY A 68 -3.08 -25.08 -2.56
CA GLY A 68 -1.70 -25.24 -3.00
C GLY A 68 -0.68 -25.21 -1.85
N GLY A 69 -0.97 -24.45 -0.79
CA GLY A 69 -0.19 -24.46 0.46
C GLY A 69 -0.32 -25.78 1.22
N LEU A 70 -1.47 -26.45 1.16
CA LEU A 70 -1.66 -27.80 1.71
C LEU A 70 -0.83 -28.83 0.94
N VAL A 71 -0.92 -28.81 -0.39
CA VAL A 71 -0.12 -29.71 -1.25
C VAL A 71 1.37 -29.49 -0.98
N THR A 72 1.79 -28.23 -0.89
CA THR A 72 3.15 -27.85 -0.55
C THR A 72 3.58 -28.46 0.79
N ALA A 73 2.79 -28.34 1.85
CA ALA A 73 3.12 -28.96 3.14
C ALA A 73 3.17 -30.50 3.04
N MET A 74 2.24 -31.14 2.34
CA MET A 74 2.19 -32.60 2.20
C MET A 74 3.44 -33.19 1.54
N ILE A 75 4.01 -32.51 0.53
CA ILE A 75 5.18 -33.00 -0.21
C ILE A 75 6.53 -32.54 0.39
N THR A 76 6.52 -31.79 1.49
CA THR A 76 7.74 -31.24 2.11
C THR A 76 7.86 -31.53 3.60
N THR A 77 6.79 -31.96 4.25
CA THR A 77 6.81 -32.39 5.65
C THR A 77 7.56 -33.71 5.75
N PRO A 78 8.55 -33.84 6.65
CA PRO A 78 9.28 -35.09 6.84
C PRO A 78 8.43 -36.15 7.55
N ASP A 79 8.54 -37.40 7.09
CA ASP A 79 8.10 -38.60 7.79
C ASP A 79 9.16 -39.10 8.79
N GLN A 80 8.94 -40.27 9.38
CA GLN A 80 9.88 -40.90 10.33
C GLN A 80 11.25 -41.21 9.72
N ASN A 81 11.34 -41.35 8.40
CA ASN A 81 12.57 -41.63 7.64
C ASN A 81 13.17 -40.36 7.03
N ASN A 82 12.69 -39.17 7.41
CA ASN A 82 13.09 -37.89 6.84
C ASN A 82 12.88 -37.82 5.31
N ARG A 83 11.81 -38.45 4.81
CA ARG A 83 11.32 -38.36 3.45
C ARG A 83 9.97 -37.63 3.42
N PRO A 84 9.55 -37.07 2.27
CA PRO A 84 8.24 -36.43 2.17
C PRO A 84 7.09 -37.35 2.60
N LEU A 85 6.22 -36.82 3.46
CA LEU A 85 5.05 -37.52 4.00
C LEU A 85 4.16 -38.10 2.89
N TYR A 86 4.02 -37.37 1.78
CA TYR A 86 3.29 -37.82 0.60
C TYR A 86 4.18 -37.82 -0.65
N ALA A 87 4.10 -38.89 -1.42
CA ALA A 87 4.43 -38.87 -2.85
C ALA A 87 3.34 -38.11 -3.62
N ALA A 88 3.67 -37.55 -4.80
CA ALA A 88 2.73 -36.78 -5.59
C ALA A 88 1.48 -37.59 -5.98
N LYS A 89 1.64 -38.88 -6.29
CA LYS A 89 0.53 -39.83 -6.54
C LYS A 89 -0.44 -39.99 -5.36
N GLY A 90 -0.02 -39.65 -4.15
CA GLY A 90 -0.84 -39.70 -2.93
C GLY A 90 -1.77 -38.50 -2.75
N ILE A 91 -1.54 -37.41 -3.49
CA ILE A 91 -2.33 -36.17 -3.36
C ILE A 91 -3.74 -36.36 -3.92
N LYS A 92 -3.90 -36.90 -5.14
CA LYS A 92 -5.21 -37.13 -5.76
C LYS A 92 -6.15 -37.99 -4.88
N PRO A 93 -5.71 -39.13 -4.32
CA PRO A 93 -6.50 -39.90 -3.34
C PRO A 93 -6.89 -39.09 -2.09
N PHE A 94 -5.98 -38.27 -1.56
CA PHE A 94 -6.26 -37.42 -0.40
C PHE A 94 -7.42 -36.46 -0.68
N TYR A 95 -7.46 -35.82 -1.85
CA TYR A 95 -8.57 -34.96 -2.26
C TYR A 95 -9.89 -35.75 -2.38
N LEU A 96 -9.85 -36.92 -3.02
CA LEU A 96 -11.04 -37.77 -3.19
C LEU A 96 -11.64 -38.22 -1.85
N GLU A 97 -10.81 -38.50 -0.86
CA GLU A 97 -11.27 -38.94 0.46
C GLU A 97 -11.73 -37.78 1.37
N ASN A 98 -10.97 -36.69 1.41
CA ASN A 98 -11.15 -35.64 2.42
C ASN A 98 -12.03 -34.48 1.94
N CYS A 99 -11.99 -34.10 0.65
CA CYS A 99 -12.78 -32.97 0.17
C CYS A 99 -14.30 -33.13 0.40
N PRO A 100 -14.94 -34.29 0.20
CA PRO A 100 -16.36 -34.46 0.51
C PRO A 100 -16.69 -34.26 1.99
N LYS A 101 -15.73 -34.51 2.89
CA LYS A 101 -15.86 -34.32 4.35
C LYS A 101 -15.54 -32.88 4.77
N ILE A 102 -14.63 -32.19 4.06
CA ILE A 102 -14.32 -30.77 4.25
C ILE A 102 -15.48 -29.89 3.76
N PHE A 103 -16.04 -30.23 2.59
CA PHE A 103 -17.14 -29.50 1.94
C PHE A 103 -18.37 -30.41 1.77
N PRO A 104 -19.07 -30.76 2.87
CA PRO A 104 -20.23 -31.64 2.82
C PRO A 104 -21.36 -31.02 2.00
N GLN A 105 -21.77 -31.72 0.94
CA GLN A 105 -22.88 -31.30 0.09
C GLN A 105 -24.22 -31.66 0.77
N THR A 106 -24.80 -30.72 1.50
CA THR A 106 -26.12 -30.93 2.11
C THR A 106 -27.22 -30.89 1.05
N HIS A 107 -27.96 -32.00 0.88
CA HIS A 107 -29.22 -32.03 0.14
C HIS A 107 -30.33 -31.32 0.94
N SER A 108 -30.25 -29.99 1.07
CA SER A 108 -31.35 -29.23 1.65
C SER A 108 -32.42 -29.00 0.58
N LEU A 109 -33.67 -29.37 0.88
CA LEU A 109 -34.83 -29.17 -0.02
C LEU A 109 -35.11 -27.68 -0.34
N PHE A 110 -34.45 -26.73 0.34
CA PHE A 110 -34.67 -25.29 0.15
C PHE A 110 -33.37 -24.56 -0.23
N PRO A 111 -33.26 -24.02 -1.46
CA PRO A 111 -32.06 -23.32 -1.95
C PRO A 111 -31.73 -22.01 -1.21
N LEU A 112 -32.65 -21.47 -0.40
CA LEU A 112 -32.39 -20.30 0.46
C LEU A 112 -31.53 -20.62 1.70
N GLY A 113 -31.38 -21.88 2.11
CA GLY A 113 -30.64 -22.24 3.33
C GLY A 113 -29.16 -21.86 3.31
N LYS A 114 -28.49 -22.03 2.15
CA LYS A 114 -27.07 -21.60 1.98
C LYS A 114 -26.92 -20.08 2.05
N LEU A 115 -27.92 -19.33 1.55
CA LEU A 115 -27.92 -17.86 1.58
C LEU A 115 -28.04 -17.33 3.02
N PHE A 116 -28.97 -17.86 3.82
CA PHE A 116 -29.12 -17.46 5.23
C PHE A 116 -27.92 -17.86 6.09
N LYS A 117 -27.29 -19.00 5.81
CA LYS A 117 -26.06 -19.41 6.50
C LYS A 117 -24.90 -18.46 6.18
N SER A 118 -24.71 -18.08 4.92
CA SER A 118 -23.68 -17.12 4.49
C SER A 118 -23.84 -15.73 5.12
N LEU A 119 -25.07 -15.34 5.50
CA LEU A 119 -25.35 -14.08 6.21
C LEU A 119 -25.06 -14.14 7.73
N SER A 120 -24.89 -15.33 8.31
CA SER A 120 -24.69 -15.51 9.77
C SER A 120 -23.32 -16.08 10.15
N GLY A 121 -22.59 -16.67 9.20
CA GLY A 121 -21.27 -17.25 9.43
C GLY A 121 -20.68 -17.91 8.16
N PRO A 122 -19.50 -18.54 8.26
CA PRO A 122 -18.91 -19.26 7.13
C PRO A 122 -19.78 -20.45 6.70
N LEU A 123 -19.74 -20.78 5.41
CA LEU A 123 -20.49 -21.91 4.84
C LEU A 123 -20.14 -23.25 5.51
N TYR A 124 -18.87 -23.42 5.86
CA TYR A 124 -18.31 -24.63 6.46
C TYR A 124 -17.62 -24.30 7.79
N ASP A 125 -17.66 -25.23 8.75
CA ASP A 125 -17.06 -25.04 10.08
C ASP A 125 -15.54 -25.25 10.10
N GLY A 126 -14.99 -25.95 9.10
CA GLY A 126 -13.58 -26.28 9.00
C GLY A 126 -13.08 -27.31 10.01
N ASN A 127 -13.96 -27.94 10.80
CA ASN A 127 -13.54 -28.84 11.88
C ASN A 127 -12.81 -30.08 11.35
N HIS A 128 -13.33 -30.67 10.28
CA HIS A 128 -12.70 -31.83 9.65
C HIS A 128 -11.31 -31.47 9.06
N LEU A 129 -11.21 -30.32 8.37
CA LEU A 129 -9.95 -29.83 7.83
C LEU A 129 -8.89 -29.66 8.93
N ARG A 130 -9.27 -29.01 10.04
CA ARG A 130 -8.38 -28.82 11.21
C ARG A 130 -7.95 -30.15 11.81
N SER A 131 -8.87 -31.11 11.92
CA SER A 131 -8.57 -32.45 12.45
C SER A 131 -7.60 -33.22 11.57
N VAL A 132 -7.79 -33.20 10.25
CA VAL A 132 -6.91 -33.89 9.31
C VAL A 132 -5.52 -33.26 9.30
N LEU A 133 -5.43 -31.93 9.22
CA LEU A 133 -4.14 -31.24 9.21
C LEU A 133 -3.35 -31.44 10.51
N LYS A 134 -4.01 -31.42 11.67
CA LYS A 134 -3.37 -31.72 12.96
C LYS A 134 -2.91 -33.18 13.06
N LYS A 135 -3.67 -34.11 12.47
CA LYS A 135 -3.32 -35.54 12.48
C LYS A 135 -2.13 -35.83 11.57
N GLU A 136 -2.15 -35.31 10.34
CA GLU A 136 -1.14 -35.62 9.32
C GLU A 136 0.17 -34.83 9.52
N LEU A 137 0.10 -33.55 9.90
CA LEU A 137 1.28 -32.69 10.06
C LEU A 137 1.80 -32.62 11.52
N GLY A 138 0.98 -33.05 12.49
CA GLY A 138 1.35 -33.06 13.90
C GLY A 138 1.80 -31.70 14.43
N ASP A 139 2.88 -31.71 15.22
CA ASP A 139 3.54 -30.54 15.80
C ASP A 139 4.75 -30.06 14.99
N ILE A 140 4.87 -30.50 13.73
CA ILE A 140 6.00 -30.14 12.87
C ILE A 140 5.96 -28.64 12.58
N LYS A 141 7.10 -27.98 12.76
CA LYS A 141 7.28 -26.56 12.52
C LYS A 141 7.79 -26.25 11.12
N LEU A 142 7.62 -25.00 10.69
CA LEU A 142 8.04 -24.53 9.37
C LEU A 142 9.54 -24.75 9.07
N THR A 143 10.41 -24.57 10.07
CA THR A 143 11.86 -24.79 9.94
C THR A 143 12.25 -26.27 9.72
N GLN A 144 11.37 -27.20 10.08
CA GLN A 144 11.58 -28.65 9.95
C GLN A 144 11.18 -29.21 8.57
N ALA A 145 10.69 -28.36 7.66
CA ALA A 145 10.41 -28.77 6.29
C ALA A 145 11.69 -29.26 5.54
N LEU A 146 11.52 -30.21 4.64
CA LEU A 146 12.61 -30.83 3.86
C LEU A 146 13.24 -29.89 2.83
N THR A 147 12.46 -28.94 2.32
CA THR A 147 12.87 -27.89 1.39
C THR A 147 12.29 -26.55 1.83
N ASN A 148 12.74 -25.45 1.23
CA ASN A 148 12.29 -24.13 1.61
C ASN A 148 10.84 -23.91 1.16
N LEU A 149 10.02 -23.46 2.10
CA LEU A 149 8.61 -23.19 1.88
C LEU A 149 8.32 -21.70 1.79
N VAL A 150 7.29 -21.36 1.02
CA VAL A 150 6.68 -20.02 1.00
C VAL A 150 5.16 -20.18 0.96
N ILE A 151 4.49 -19.90 2.08
CA ILE A 151 3.04 -20.03 2.22
C ILE A 151 2.46 -18.69 2.71
N PRO A 152 1.71 -17.94 1.89
CA PRO A 152 1.10 -16.69 2.31
C PRO A 152 -0.18 -16.91 3.12
N ALA A 153 -0.46 -15.97 4.01
CA ALA A 153 -1.72 -15.79 4.73
C ALA A 153 -2.00 -14.27 4.87
N PHE A 154 -3.17 -13.88 5.35
CA PHE A 154 -3.49 -12.48 5.62
C PHE A 154 -3.94 -12.28 7.06
N ASP A 155 -3.27 -11.40 7.81
CA ASP A 155 -3.63 -11.07 9.18
C ASP A 155 -4.68 -9.96 9.22
N ILE A 156 -5.89 -10.31 9.68
CA ILE A 156 -7.03 -9.39 9.75
C ILE A 156 -6.96 -8.43 10.95
N LYS A 157 -6.18 -8.76 11.98
CA LYS A 157 -6.01 -7.89 13.15
C LYS A 157 -4.99 -6.80 12.84
N ARG A 158 -3.94 -7.13 12.10
CA ARG A 158 -2.87 -6.20 11.68
C ARG A 158 -3.10 -5.57 10.32
N MET A 159 -4.07 -6.08 9.55
CA MET A 159 -4.37 -5.66 8.17
C MET A 159 -3.15 -5.76 7.25
N GLN A 160 -2.38 -6.84 7.38
CA GLN A 160 -1.15 -7.07 6.61
C GLN A 160 -1.01 -8.52 6.17
N PRO A 161 -0.41 -8.79 4.99
CA PRO A 161 -0.07 -10.14 4.58
C PRO A 161 1.03 -10.70 5.49
N VAL A 162 0.89 -11.96 5.90
CA VAL A 162 1.93 -12.71 6.61
C VAL A 162 2.44 -13.78 5.67
N ILE A 163 3.75 -13.85 5.47
CA ILE A 163 4.35 -14.85 4.59
C ILE A 163 5.16 -15.80 5.45
N PHE A 164 4.71 -17.04 5.52
CA PHE A 164 5.45 -18.08 6.21
C PHE A 164 6.53 -18.61 5.28
N SER A 165 7.76 -18.19 5.51
CA SER A 165 8.93 -18.70 4.79
C SER A 165 9.89 -19.43 5.71
N THR A 166 10.39 -20.59 5.26
CA THR A 166 11.47 -21.31 5.95
C THR A 166 12.72 -20.43 6.09
N TYR A 167 12.99 -19.54 5.13
CA TYR A 167 14.13 -18.62 5.21
C TYR A 167 13.98 -17.59 6.33
N GLU A 168 12.81 -16.98 6.43
CA GLU A 168 12.54 -15.96 7.45
C GLU A 168 12.38 -16.57 8.84
N ALA A 169 11.77 -17.77 8.94
CA ALA A 169 11.61 -18.49 10.19
C ALA A 169 12.93 -18.96 10.81
N LYS A 170 13.98 -19.16 10.00
CA LYS A 170 15.34 -19.42 10.51
C LYS A 170 15.95 -18.21 11.22
N ARG A 171 15.50 -16.99 10.89
CA ARG A 171 15.98 -15.75 11.52
C ARG A 171 15.08 -15.29 12.65
N SER A 172 13.79 -15.44 12.47
CA SER A 172 12.75 -14.87 13.32
C SER A 172 11.91 -15.99 13.92
N THR A 173 12.06 -16.23 15.23
CA THR A 173 11.39 -17.34 15.93
C THR A 173 9.86 -17.24 15.90
N TRP A 174 9.31 -16.03 15.82
CA TRP A 174 7.86 -15.82 15.76
C TRP A 174 7.23 -16.34 14.46
N LEU A 175 7.99 -16.39 13.35
CA LEU A 175 7.54 -16.95 12.06
C LEU A 175 7.64 -18.48 11.99
N ASP A 176 8.34 -19.12 12.93
CA ASP A 176 8.48 -20.58 13.04
C ASP A 176 7.24 -21.22 13.69
N ALA A 177 6.11 -21.09 13.00
CA ALA A 177 4.82 -21.65 13.39
C ALA A 177 4.69 -23.13 13.00
N LYS A 178 3.72 -23.83 13.59
CA LYS A 178 3.36 -25.20 13.20
C LYS A 178 2.82 -25.20 11.77
N LEU A 179 3.26 -26.15 10.95
CA LEU A 179 2.77 -26.30 9.57
C LEU A 179 1.26 -26.55 9.54
N SER A 180 0.71 -27.27 10.52
CA SER A 180 -0.73 -27.45 10.66
C SER A 180 -1.47 -26.13 10.83
N ASP A 181 -0.99 -25.22 11.67
CA ASP A 181 -1.58 -23.89 11.85
C ASP A 181 -1.45 -23.02 10.59
N ILE A 182 -0.29 -23.04 9.93
CA ILE A 182 -0.05 -22.32 8.67
C ILE A 182 -1.00 -22.81 7.56
N CYS A 183 -1.17 -24.13 7.42
CA CYS A 183 -2.06 -24.72 6.42
C CYS A 183 -3.54 -24.40 6.67
N ILE A 184 -3.97 -24.40 7.94
CA ILE A 184 -5.34 -23.99 8.30
C ILE A 184 -5.54 -22.50 7.93
N SER A 185 -4.57 -21.64 8.25
CA SER A 185 -4.62 -20.21 7.98
C SER A 185 -4.64 -19.91 6.48
N THR A 186 -3.73 -20.48 5.69
CA THR A 186 -3.64 -20.19 4.25
C THR A 186 -4.88 -20.65 3.50
N SER A 187 -5.65 -21.63 3.99
CA SER A 187 -6.87 -22.14 3.36
C SER A 187 -8.18 -21.57 3.91
N ALA A 188 -8.12 -20.66 4.90
CA ALA A 188 -9.30 -20.11 5.55
C ALA A 188 -10.01 -19.05 4.69
N ALA A 189 -10.57 -19.48 3.56
CA ALA A 189 -11.19 -18.61 2.56
C ALA A 189 -12.38 -17.85 3.16
N PRO A 190 -12.41 -16.50 3.09
CA PRO A 190 -13.54 -15.71 3.60
C PRO A 190 -14.86 -16.20 3.03
N THR A 191 -15.92 -16.21 3.83
CA THR A 191 -17.27 -16.76 3.54
C THR A 191 -17.35 -18.30 3.45
N PHE A 192 -16.24 -19.00 3.17
CA PHE A 192 -16.22 -20.47 3.09
C PHE A 192 -15.82 -21.12 4.41
N LEU A 193 -14.68 -20.70 4.99
CA LEU A 193 -14.08 -21.29 6.18
C LEU A 193 -13.81 -20.20 7.24
N PRO A 194 -13.85 -20.52 8.55
CA PRO A 194 -13.55 -19.57 9.60
C PRO A 194 -12.06 -19.24 9.64
N GLY A 195 -11.74 -17.98 9.95
CA GLY A 195 -10.37 -17.55 10.25
C GLY A 195 -9.72 -18.37 11.37
N HIS A 196 -8.40 -18.37 11.40
CA HIS A 196 -7.61 -19.16 12.35
C HIS A 196 -6.73 -18.26 13.20
N SER A 197 -6.71 -18.52 14.49
CA SER A 197 -5.88 -17.79 15.45
C SER A 197 -5.06 -18.78 16.26
N PHE A 198 -3.79 -18.44 16.42
CA PHE A 198 -2.82 -19.17 17.23
C PHE A 198 -1.74 -18.20 17.71
N LYS A 199 -0.86 -18.67 18.58
CA LYS A 199 0.24 -17.88 19.13
C LYS A 199 1.58 -18.55 18.87
N THR A 200 2.60 -17.75 18.64
CA THR A 200 4.02 -18.14 18.66
C THR A 200 4.77 -17.32 19.69
N ILE A 201 6.06 -17.57 19.84
CA ILE A 201 6.93 -16.85 20.78
C ILE A 201 7.91 -16.00 19.97
N ASP A 202 7.98 -14.71 20.27
CA ASP A 202 8.93 -13.80 19.65
C ASP A 202 10.36 -13.94 20.21
N GLU A 203 11.29 -13.20 19.60
CA GLU A 203 12.72 -13.23 19.97
C GLU A 203 12.97 -12.79 21.42
N ASN A 204 12.03 -12.04 22.01
CA ASN A 204 12.09 -11.52 23.38
C ASN A 204 11.32 -12.40 24.38
N GLY A 205 10.73 -13.51 23.92
CA GLY A 205 9.95 -14.44 24.75
C GLY A 205 8.48 -14.04 24.98
N TYR A 206 7.95 -13.06 24.24
CA TYR A 206 6.55 -12.65 24.33
C TYR A 206 5.65 -13.43 23.36
N ASP A 207 4.40 -13.60 23.75
CA ASP A 207 3.34 -14.17 22.91
C ASP A 207 3.10 -13.29 21.67
N TYR A 208 3.41 -13.81 20.49
CA TYR A 208 3.00 -13.22 19.22
C TYR A 208 1.70 -13.88 18.73
N GLU A 209 0.62 -13.10 18.71
CA GLU A 209 -0.70 -13.59 18.30
C GLU A 209 -0.96 -13.38 16.81
N TYR A 210 -1.39 -14.44 16.14
CA TYR A 210 -1.82 -14.46 14.74
C TYR A 210 -3.34 -14.50 14.63
N ASN A 211 -3.89 -13.74 13.68
CA ASN A 211 -5.33 -13.76 13.35
C ASN A 211 -5.49 -13.81 11.83
N LEU A 212 -5.44 -15.01 11.26
CA LEU A 212 -5.18 -15.21 9.85
C LEU A 212 -6.39 -15.73 9.07
N ILE A 213 -6.49 -15.29 7.83
CA ILE A 213 -7.38 -15.81 6.78
C ILE A 213 -6.57 -16.21 5.54
N ASP A 214 -7.26 -16.74 4.53
CA ASP A 214 -6.67 -17.31 3.32
C ASP A 214 -5.61 -16.41 2.65
N GLY A 215 -4.52 -17.04 2.22
CA GLY A 215 -3.43 -16.39 1.50
C GLY A 215 -3.86 -15.80 0.16
N GLY A 216 -4.95 -16.27 -0.44
CA GLY A 216 -5.54 -15.76 -1.68
C GLY A 216 -5.97 -14.29 -1.60
N VAL A 217 -6.29 -13.81 -0.40
CA VAL A 217 -6.55 -12.38 -0.14
C VAL A 217 -5.27 -11.54 -0.25
N ALA A 218 -4.13 -12.12 0.12
CA ALA A 218 -2.82 -11.46 0.09
C ALA A 218 -2.10 -11.60 -1.26
N ALA A 219 -2.06 -12.83 -1.77
CA ALA A 219 -1.41 -13.22 -3.02
C ALA A 219 -1.95 -14.61 -3.42
N ASN A 220 -2.89 -14.66 -4.36
CA ASN A 220 -3.39 -15.93 -4.87
C ASN A 220 -2.28 -16.77 -5.52
N ASN A 221 -1.32 -16.07 -6.15
CA ASN A 221 -0.11 -16.64 -6.72
C ASN A 221 1.12 -16.14 -5.92
N PRO A 222 1.84 -17.03 -5.21
CA PRO A 222 2.97 -16.64 -4.37
C PRO A 222 4.27 -16.37 -5.16
N VAL A 223 4.34 -16.64 -6.47
CA VAL A 223 5.59 -16.61 -7.27
C VAL A 223 6.39 -15.32 -7.10
N LYS A 224 5.74 -14.14 -7.25
CA LYS A 224 6.43 -12.85 -7.08
C LYS A 224 7.11 -12.72 -5.72
N LYS A 225 6.43 -13.16 -4.67
CA LYS A 225 6.92 -13.10 -3.29
C LYS A 225 8.00 -14.15 -3.05
N THR A 226 7.86 -15.35 -3.60
CA THR A 226 8.87 -16.40 -3.55
C THR A 226 10.18 -15.94 -4.17
N LYS A 227 10.12 -15.27 -5.33
CA LYS A 227 11.30 -14.69 -5.99
C LYS A 227 11.98 -13.64 -5.10
N VAL A 228 11.21 -12.68 -4.58
CA VAL A 228 11.73 -11.60 -3.73
C VAL A 228 12.29 -12.14 -2.40
N ILE A 229 11.61 -13.10 -1.77
CA ILE A 229 12.05 -13.73 -0.51
C ILE A 229 13.31 -14.55 -0.76
N TYR A 230 13.38 -15.32 -1.86
CA TYR A 230 14.59 -16.05 -2.21
C TYR A 230 15.74 -15.06 -2.45
N GLU A 231 15.56 -14.08 -3.35
CA GLU A 231 16.58 -13.08 -3.70
C GLU A 231 17.09 -12.32 -2.46
N SER A 232 16.18 -11.89 -1.58
CA SER A 232 16.53 -11.21 -0.33
C SER A 232 17.19 -12.12 0.73
N ASN A 233 16.91 -13.42 0.73
CA ASN A 233 17.49 -14.37 1.68
C ASN A 233 18.80 -14.99 1.21
N THR A 234 19.01 -15.20 -0.10
CA THR A 234 20.34 -15.49 -0.66
C THR A 234 21.29 -14.31 -0.54
N PHE A 235 20.76 -13.09 -0.41
CA PHE A 235 21.54 -11.89 -0.14
C PHE A 235 22.28 -11.90 1.22
N ILE A 236 21.95 -12.84 2.12
CA ILE A 236 22.48 -12.84 3.49
C ILE A 236 23.54 -13.94 3.75
N ASP A 237 23.78 -14.86 2.82
CA ASP A 237 24.90 -15.83 2.93
C ASP A 237 25.89 -15.83 1.76
N LEU A 238 25.65 -15.06 0.69
CA LEU A 238 26.64 -14.89 -0.37
C LEU A 238 26.67 -13.44 -0.83
N ALA A 239 27.59 -12.68 -0.24
CA ALA A 239 28.19 -11.53 -0.90
C ALA A 239 28.93 -12.02 -2.14
N TYR A 240 28.20 -12.27 -3.22
CA TYR A 240 28.74 -12.53 -4.54
C TYR A 240 27.92 -11.71 -5.53
N ILE A 241 28.61 -10.78 -6.18
CA ILE A 241 28.36 -10.36 -7.56
C ILE A 241 27.66 -11.49 -8.31
N HIS A 242 26.51 -11.29 -8.93
CA HIS A 242 26.05 -12.01 -10.13
C HIS A 242 24.83 -11.25 -10.65
N ILE A 243 25.06 -10.12 -11.34
CA ILE A 243 24.06 -9.48 -12.23
C ILE A 243 23.96 -10.23 -13.58
N TYR A 244 24.69 -11.32 -13.78
CA TYR A 244 24.48 -12.23 -14.91
C TYR A 244 24.43 -13.69 -14.43
N ILE A 245 23.43 -14.43 -14.93
CA ILE A 245 23.25 -15.90 -14.88
C ILE A 245 22.66 -16.49 -13.58
N TYR A 246 21.42 -16.14 -13.24
CA TYR A 246 20.50 -17.14 -12.70
C TYR A 246 19.42 -17.40 -13.75
N ILE A 247 19.50 -18.57 -14.40
CA ILE A 247 18.38 -19.05 -15.19
C ILE A 247 17.45 -19.77 -14.22
N TYR A 248 16.25 -19.25 -14.03
CA TYR A 248 15.30 -19.89 -13.12
C TYR A 248 14.47 -20.92 -13.87
N ILE A 249 14.46 -22.15 -13.40
CA ILE A 249 13.52 -23.17 -13.86
C ILE A 249 12.27 -23.05 -12.99
N TYR A 250 11.26 -22.36 -13.51
CA TYR A 250 9.97 -22.22 -12.87
C TYR A 250 8.96 -23.17 -13.51
N ILE A 251 8.47 -24.10 -12.70
CA ILE A 251 7.26 -24.86 -13.02
C ILE A 251 6.13 -24.25 -12.22
N TYR A 252 5.18 -23.67 -12.94
CA TYR A 252 4.04 -22.96 -12.42
C TYR A 252 2.76 -23.68 -12.84
N ILE A 253 2.00 -24.16 -11.86
CA ILE A 253 0.78 -24.93 -12.10
C ILE A 253 -0.40 -24.19 -11.47
N TYR A 254 -1.34 -23.78 -12.32
CA TYR A 254 -2.44 -22.89 -11.98
C TYR A 254 -3.79 -23.39 -12.52
N VAL A 255 -4.89 -22.96 -11.91
CA VAL A 255 -6.25 -23.29 -12.37
C VAL A 255 -7.10 -22.01 -12.34
N VAL A 256 -7.52 -21.51 -13.50
CA VAL A 256 -8.37 -20.31 -13.59
C VAL A 256 -9.85 -20.62 -13.41
N ILE A 257 -10.57 -19.62 -12.89
CA ILE A 257 -12.03 -19.59 -12.87
C ILE A 257 -12.53 -18.96 -14.18
N SER A 258 -12.81 -19.76 -15.22
CA SER A 258 -13.31 -19.22 -16.50
C SER A 258 -14.40 -20.09 -17.12
N ARG A 259 -15.66 -19.66 -16.95
CA ARG A 259 -16.79 -20.19 -17.71
C ARG A 259 -16.55 -19.91 -19.20
N ARG A 260 -16.62 -20.95 -20.03
CA ARG A 260 -16.89 -20.81 -21.47
C ARG A 260 -17.90 -21.87 -21.93
N PRO A 261 -18.79 -21.56 -22.89
CA PRO A 261 -19.61 -22.56 -23.56
C PRO A 261 -18.92 -22.92 -24.89
N HIS A 262 -18.91 -24.20 -25.19
CA HIS A 262 -18.43 -24.71 -26.47
C HIS A 262 -19.30 -24.17 -27.63
N ARG A 263 -18.69 -23.54 -28.66
CA ARG A 263 -19.01 -23.78 -30.09
C ARG A 263 -18.07 -23.05 -31.08
N ARG A 264 -17.22 -23.87 -31.72
CA ARG A 264 -16.52 -23.75 -33.02
C ARG A 264 -15.39 -22.71 -33.21
N PRO A 265 -14.35 -23.06 -34.00
CA PRO A 265 -13.22 -22.19 -34.30
C PRO A 265 -13.54 -21.29 -35.50
N LEU A 266 -13.66 -19.99 -35.27
CA LEU A 266 -13.52 -19.00 -36.33
C LEU A 266 -12.55 -17.91 -35.86
N THR A 267 -11.46 -17.78 -36.62
CA THR A 267 -10.70 -16.55 -36.87
C THR A 267 -10.80 -15.46 -35.82
N GLY A 268 -9.74 -15.37 -34.99
CA GLY A 268 -9.21 -14.11 -34.48
C GLY A 268 -10.18 -13.20 -33.71
N ALA A 269 -10.47 -13.54 -32.47
CA ALA A 269 -10.62 -12.63 -31.33
C ALA A 269 -11.11 -13.44 -30.13
N ALA A 270 -10.26 -13.60 -29.12
CA ALA A 270 -10.57 -14.34 -27.91
C ALA A 270 -11.65 -13.59 -27.10
N LYS A 271 -12.91 -14.02 -27.21
CA LYS A 271 -14.01 -13.57 -26.35
C LYS A 271 -13.86 -14.20 -24.97
N VAL A 272 -13.46 -13.40 -24.00
CA VAL A 272 -13.68 -13.64 -22.56
C VAL A 272 -15.19 -13.65 -22.33
N GLU A 273 -15.74 -14.62 -21.59
CA GLU A 273 -17.16 -14.51 -21.20
C GLU A 273 -17.34 -13.28 -20.32
N GLU A 274 -18.30 -12.42 -20.67
CA GLU A 274 -18.70 -11.24 -19.90
C GLU A 274 -19.48 -11.67 -18.64
N LYS A 275 -18.80 -12.31 -17.67
CA LYS A 275 -19.39 -12.84 -16.42
C LYS A 275 -20.25 -11.81 -15.69
N TYR A 276 -19.76 -10.57 -15.67
CA TYR A 276 -20.45 -9.39 -15.18
C TYR A 276 -20.25 -8.28 -16.20
N ASN A 277 -21.27 -7.47 -16.44
CA ASN A 277 -21.14 -6.25 -17.24
C ASN A 277 -21.42 -5.02 -16.36
N SER A 278 -20.91 -3.87 -16.79
CA SER A 278 -21.07 -2.61 -16.04
C SER A 278 -22.53 -2.22 -15.82
N ARG A 279 -23.45 -2.64 -16.72
CA ARG A 279 -24.89 -2.40 -16.60
C ARG A 279 -25.56 -3.27 -15.52
N MET A 280 -25.02 -4.46 -15.26
CA MET A 280 -25.43 -5.31 -14.15
C MET A 280 -24.88 -4.75 -12.84
N ALA A 281 -23.57 -4.50 -12.79
CA ALA A 281 -22.90 -3.98 -11.59
C ALA A 281 -23.38 -2.58 -11.18
N SER A 282 -23.86 -1.76 -12.12
CA SER A 282 -24.44 -0.44 -11.80
C SER A 282 -25.75 -0.51 -11.00
N LYS A 283 -26.38 -1.68 -10.93
CA LYS A 283 -27.58 -1.94 -10.13
C LYS A 283 -27.29 -2.67 -8.82
N TRP A 284 -26.03 -3.04 -8.56
CA TRP A 284 -25.64 -3.85 -7.41
C TRP A 284 -25.56 -3.03 -6.13
N GLY A 285 -26.19 -3.53 -5.07
CA GLY A 285 -25.97 -3.08 -3.70
C GLY A 285 -24.79 -3.80 -3.03
N ILE A 286 -24.56 -3.54 -1.74
CA ILE A 286 -23.50 -4.20 -0.95
C ILE A 286 -23.65 -5.73 -0.98
N LEU A 287 -24.89 -6.23 -0.88
CA LEU A 287 -25.17 -7.66 -0.91
C LEU A 287 -24.89 -8.27 -2.28
N ASP A 288 -25.19 -7.58 -3.39
CA ASP A 288 -24.87 -8.08 -4.72
C ASP A 288 -23.35 -8.15 -4.96
N TRP A 289 -22.59 -7.16 -4.49
CA TRP A 289 -21.13 -7.20 -4.58
C TRP A 289 -20.51 -8.37 -3.81
N LEU A 290 -21.11 -8.73 -2.68
CA LEU A 290 -20.66 -9.86 -1.84
C LEU A 290 -21.19 -11.21 -2.34
N LEU A 291 -22.44 -11.26 -2.82
CA LEU A 291 -23.16 -12.46 -3.22
C LEU A 291 -24.08 -12.14 -4.40
N HIS A 292 -23.69 -12.56 -5.61
CA HIS A 292 -24.52 -12.43 -6.81
C HIS A 292 -24.62 -13.76 -7.54
N GLY A 293 -25.84 -14.22 -7.82
CA GLY A 293 -26.07 -15.44 -8.59
C GLY A 293 -25.39 -16.70 -8.02
N GLY A 294 -25.22 -16.78 -6.70
CA GLY A 294 -24.53 -17.89 -6.02
C GLY A 294 -22.99 -17.84 -6.11
N THR A 295 -22.42 -16.73 -6.57
CA THR A 295 -20.98 -16.46 -6.61
C THR A 295 -20.61 -15.31 -5.65
N THR A 296 -19.32 -15.10 -5.40
CA THR A 296 -18.80 -13.99 -4.58
C THR A 296 -18.00 -13.01 -5.44
N PRO A 297 -18.65 -12.05 -6.14
CA PRO A 297 -17.99 -11.24 -7.18
C PRO A 297 -16.76 -10.49 -6.69
N LEU A 298 -16.84 -9.84 -5.52
CA LEU A 298 -15.73 -9.07 -4.98
C LEU A 298 -14.48 -9.93 -4.75
N ILE A 299 -14.65 -11.09 -4.11
CA ILE A 299 -13.55 -12.01 -3.80
C ILE A 299 -12.97 -12.59 -5.09
N GLU A 300 -13.82 -13.00 -6.04
CA GLU A 300 -13.38 -13.51 -7.35
C GLU A 300 -12.59 -12.46 -8.13
N ILE A 301 -13.05 -11.21 -8.18
CA ILE A 301 -12.36 -10.12 -8.89
C ILE A 301 -10.98 -9.86 -8.28
N PHE A 302 -10.88 -9.75 -6.95
CA PHE A 302 -9.60 -9.52 -6.28
C PHE A 302 -8.62 -10.68 -6.48
N THR A 303 -9.12 -11.91 -6.35
CA THR A 303 -8.32 -13.13 -6.51
C THR A 303 -7.81 -13.27 -7.95
N GLN A 304 -8.67 -13.03 -8.94
CA GLN A 304 -8.32 -13.10 -10.35
C GLN A 304 -7.36 -11.98 -10.76
N ALA A 305 -7.64 -10.73 -10.35
CA ALA A 305 -6.77 -9.59 -10.66
C ALA A 305 -5.36 -9.78 -10.06
N SER A 306 -5.28 -10.35 -8.86
CA SER A 306 -4.00 -10.69 -8.21
C SER A 306 -3.21 -11.70 -9.05
N ALA A 307 -3.85 -12.79 -9.49
CA ALA A 307 -3.21 -13.81 -10.32
C ALA A 307 -2.74 -13.25 -11.67
N ASP A 308 -3.63 -12.59 -12.42
CA ASP A 308 -3.31 -12.04 -13.75
C ASP A 308 -2.13 -11.06 -13.70
N MET A 309 -2.09 -10.20 -12.68
CA MET A 309 -0.99 -9.25 -12.48
C MET A 309 0.34 -9.93 -12.15
N VAL A 310 0.33 -11.07 -11.43
CA VAL A 310 1.54 -11.86 -11.17
C VAL A 310 2.05 -12.43 -12.48
N ASP A 311 1.16 -12.97 -13.30
CA ASP A 311 1.53 -13.65 -14.53
C ASP A 311 2.06 -12.71 -15.61
N VAL A 312 1.42 -11.55 -15.80
CA VAL A 312 1.91 -10.53 -16.74
C VAL A 312 3.32 -10.09 -16.36
N HIS A 313 3.58 -9.91 -15.06
CA HIS A 313 4.89 -9.49 -14.57
C HIS A 313 5.96 -10.58 -14.77
N ASN A 314 5.63 -11.84 -14.47
CA ASN A 314 6.57 -12.94 -14.69
C ASN A 314 6.86 -13.12 -16.19
N ALA A 315 5.82 -13.09 -17.03
CA ALA A 315 5.99 -13.16 -18.47
C ALA A 315 6.90 -12.04 -19.00
N LEU A 316 6.71 -10.80 -18.52
CA LEU A 316 7.56 -9.67 -18.88
C LEU A 316 9.02 -9.85 -18.41
N ILE A 317 9.23 -10.35 -17.20
CA ILE A 317 10.57 -10.63 -16.67
C ILE A 317 11.28 -11.66 -17.53
N PHE A 318 10.66 -12.82 -17.76
CA PHE A 318 11.31 -13.91 -18.52
C PHE A 318 11.51 -13.54 -20.00
N GLN A 319 10.62 -12.72 -20.57
CA GLN A 319 10.79 -12.13 -21.90
C GLN A 319 11.95 -11.14 -21.94
N ALA A 320 12.08 -10.25 -20.94
CA ALA A 320 13.16 -9.28 -20.86
C ALA A 320 14.55 -9.94 -20.76
N PHE A 321 14.62 -11.12 -20.13
CA PHE A 321 15.85 -11.90 -19.98
C PHE A 321 16.05 -12.98 -21.07
N PHE A 322 15.28 -12.95 -22.17
CA PHE A 322 15.34 -13.94 -23.26
C PHE A 322 15.31 -15.41 -22.76
N SER A 323 14.59 -15.64 -21.65
CA SER A 323 14.60 -16.89 -20.87
C SER A 323 13.21 -17.51 -20.76
N GLU A 324 12.37 -17.26 -21.75
CA GLU A 324 10.95 -17.59 -21.76
C GLU A 324 10.67 -19.10 -21.66
N ASP A 325 11.62 -19.93 -22.09
CA ASP A 325 11.52 -21.39 -22.02
C ASP A 325 11.76 -21.96 -20.61
N ASN A 326 12.30 -21.13 -19.71
CA ASN A 326 12.54 -21.52 -18.32
C ASN A 326 11.35 -21.20 -17.41
N TYR A 327 10.30 -20.57 -17.94
CA TYR A 327 9.02 -20.36 -17.26
C TYR A 327 7.92 -21.19 -17.92
N LEU A 328 7.50 -22.27 -17.25
CA LEU A 328 6.40 -23.11 -17.70
C LEU A 328 5.15 -22.83 -16.86
N ARG A 329 4.09 -22.33 -17.51
CA ARG A 329 2.77 -22.13 -16.93
C ARG A 329 1.79 -23.17 -17.48
N ILE A 330 1.25 -24.00 -16.61
CA ILE A 330 0.21 -24.99 -16.93
C ILE A 330 -1.09 -24.53 -16.30
N GLN A 331 -2.10 -24.28 -17.13
CA GLN A 331 -3.38 -23.76 -16.68
C GLN A 331 -4.54 -24.15 -17.59
N ASP A 332 -5.68 -24.43 -16.95
CA ASP A 332 -6.95 -24.56 -17.64
C ASP A 332 -7.78 -23.26 -17.56
N ASP A 333 -8.19 -22.75 -18.73
CA ASP A 333 -9.05 -21.57 -18.91
C ASP A 333 -10.48 -21.95 -19.36
N THR A 334 -10.82 -23.23 -19.30
CA THR A 334 -12.04 -23.82 -19.90
C THR A 334 -13.06 -24.33 -18.89
N LEU A 335 -12.74 -24.29 -17.59
CA LEU A 335 -13.61 -24.74 -16.50
C LEU A 335 -14.98 -24.01 -16.46
N ASN A 336 -16.05 -24.72 -16.80
CA ASN A 336 -17.41 -24.21 -16.72
C ASN A 336 -18.23 -24.94 -15.65
N GLY A 337 -19.50 -24.54 -15.49
CA GLY A 337 -20.46 -25.29 -14.67
C GLY A 337 -20.02 -25.54 -13.22
N ILE A 338 -20.03 -26.80 -12.84
CA ILE A 338 -19.77 -27.30 -11.48
C ILE A 338 -18.25 -27.43 -11.24
N GLU A 339 -17.50 -27.72 -12.30
CA GLU A 339 -16.06 -27.87 -12.34
C GLU A 339 -15.34 -26.55 -11.98
N ASN A 340 -15.99 -25.41 -12.19
CA ASN A 340 -15.48 -24.10 -11.82
C ASN A 340 -15.61 -23.77 -10.32
N SER A 341 -16.46 -24.48 -9.58
CA SER A 341 -16.66 -24.24 -8.15
C SER A 341 -15.44 -24.67 -7.33
N VAL A 342 -15.19 -23.93 -6.25
CA VAL A 342 -14.11 -24.22 -5.29
C VAL A 342 -14.52 -25.20 -4.18
N ASP A 343 -15.82 -25.48 -4.02
CA ASP A 343 -16.38 -26.18 -2.86
C ASP A 343 -17.38 -27.30 -3.20
N ILE A 344 -17.79 -27.49 -4.47
CA ILE A 344 -18.69 -28.61 -4.85
C ILE A 344 -17.91 -29.94 -4.91
N ALA A 345 -17.68 -30.54 -3.75
CA ALA A 345 -16.87 -31.75 -3.56
C ALA A 345 -17.66 -33.07 -3.79
N THR A 346 -18.44 -33.19 -4.86
CA THR A 346 -19.02 -34.50 -5.23
C THR A 346 -17.95 -35.40 -5.83
N ILE A 347 -18.02 -36.72 -5.57
CA ILE A 347 -17.02 -37.68 -6.09
C ILE A 347 -16.92 -37.59 -7.63
N ASP A 348 -18.06 -37.45 -8.29
CA ASP A 348 -18.14 -37.27 -9.75
C ASP A 348 -17.43 -35.99 -10.22
N ASN A 349 -17.61 -34.86 -9.52
CA ASN A 349 -16.92 -33.61 -9.88
C ASN A 349 -15.41 -33.71 -9.65
N LEU A 350 -14.98 -34.30 -8.53
CA LEU A 350 -13.56 -34.51 -8.24
C LEU A 350 -12.90 -35.41 -9.31
N GLN A 351 -13.58 -36.47 -9.75
CA GLN A 351 -13.10 -37.32 -10.83
C GLN A 351 -13.03 -36.56 -12.16
N ARG A 352 -14.04 -35.74 -12.51
CA ARG A 352 -13.99 -34.86 -13.70
C ARG A 352 -12.80 -33.90 -13.66
N LEU A 353 -12.54 -33.27 -12.52
CA LEU A 353 -11.39 -32.38 -12.34
C LEU A 353 -10.06 -33.14 -12.52
N ALA A 354 -9.96 -34.39 -12.07
CA ALA A 354 -8.80 -35.22 -12.34
C ALA A 354 -8.65 -35.51 -13.85
N THR A 355 -9.74 -35.87 -14.54
CA THR A 355 -9.74 -36.07 -16.00
C THR A 355 -9.38 -34.79 -16.76
N ILE A 356 -9.77 -33.61 -16.26
CA ILE A 356 -9.35 -32.32 -16.82
C ILE A 356 -7.84 -32.13 -16.65
N GLY A 357 -7.27 -32.48 -15.49
CA GLY A 357 -5.82 -32.48 -15.30
C GLY A 357 -5.08 -33.41 -16.28
N GLU A 358 -5.62 -34.61 -16.52
CA GLU A 358 -5.06 -35.57 -17.49
C GLU A 358 -5.15 -35.05 -18.93
N LYS A 359 -6.24 -34.36 -19.27
CA LYS A 359 -6.39 -33.69 -20.57
C LYS A 359 -5.40 -32.53 -20.72
N LEU A 360 -5.21 -31.75 -19.66
CA LEU A 360 -4.34 -30.57 -19.67
C LEU A 360 -2.88 -30.92 -19.98
N LEU A 361 -2.42 -32.14 -19.64
CA LEU A 361 -1.10 -32.65 -20.06
C LEU A 361 -0.96 -32.74 -21.59
N ASN A 362 -2.04 -33.00 -22.31
CA ASN A 362 -2.05 -33.13 -23.77
C ASN A 362 -2.29 -31.80 -24.50
N ASP A 363 -2.73 -30.76 -23.78
CA ASP A 363 -2.96 -29.44 -24.36
C ASP A 363 -1.63 -28.74 -24.74
N PRO A 364 -1.65 -27.87 -25.76
CA PRO A 364 -0.45 -27.16 -26.18
C PRO A 364 0.03 -26.19 -25.11
N ILE A 365 1.35 -26.00 -25.03
CA ILE A 365 1.95 -24.98 -24.14
C ILE A 365 1.35 -23.62 -24.45
N SER A 366 1.00 -22.87 -23.40
CA SER A 366 0.42 -21.55 -23.51
C SER A 366 1.31 -20.49 -22.84
N ARG A 367 1.29 -19.26 -23.39
CA ARG A 367 2.02 -18.10 -22.87
C ARG A 367 1.10 -16.90 -22.79
N VAL A 368 1.31 -16.06 -21.78
CA VAL A 368 0.55 -14.83 -21.60
C VAL A 368 0.94 -13.81 -22.66
N ASN A 369 -0.05 -13.30 -23.38
CA ASN A 369 0.12 -12.12 -24.20
C ASN A 369 0.14 -10.88 -23.30
N THR A 370 1.29 -10.20 -23.23
CA THR A 370 1.51 -9.06 -22.32
C THR A 370 0.64 -7.85 -22.61
N MET A 371 0.08 -7.71 -23.82
CA MET A 371 -0.85 -6.64 -24.17
C MET A 371 -2.30 -6.96 -23.78
N THR A 372 -2.72 -8.22 -23.87
CA THR A 372 -4.12 -8.60 -23.63
C THR A 372 -4.35 -9.28 -22.28
N GLY A 373 -3.29 -9.72 -21.61
CA GLY A 373 -3.34 -10.54 -20.40
C GLY A 373 -3.81 -11.98 -20.63
N LEU A 374 -4.14 -12.35 -21.87
CA LEU A 374 -4.73 -13.65 -22.19
C LEU A 374 -3.66 -14.70 -22.48
N SER A 375 -3.93 -15.94 -22.06
CA SER A 375 -3.11 -17.08 -22.42
C SER A 375 -3.32 -17.48 -23.89
N VAL A 376 -2.24 -17.60 -24.65
CA VAL A 376 -2.24 -17.93 -26.08
C VAL A 376 -1.33 -19.14 -26.31
N PRO A 377 -1.76 -20.17 -27.08
CA PRO A 377 -0.92 -21.31 -27.39
C PRO A 377 0.33 -20.90 -28.18
N VAL A 378 1.48 -21.43 -27.80
CA VAL A 378 2.76 -21.20 -28.47
C VAL A 378 2.80 -22.02 -29.76
N LYS A 379 2.99 -21.34 -30.91
CA LYS A 379 3.14 -22.03 -32.20
C LYS A 379 4.38 -22.92 -32.16
N ASN A 380 4.22 -24.21 -32.47
CA ASN A 380 5.27 -25.24 -32.44
C ASN A 380 5.90 -25.48 -31.05
N GLY A 381 5.22 -25.13 -29.96
CA GLY A 381 5.74 -25.29 -28.58
C GLY A 381 5.67 -26.71 -28.00
N GLY A 382 4.92 -27.63 -28.61
CA GLY A 382 4.65 -28.96 -28.05
C GLY A 382 3.51 -28.97 -27.03
N THR A 383 3.33 -30.10 -26.34
CA THR A 383 2.31 -30.28 -25.28
C THR A 383 2.87 -29.99 -23.88
N ASN A 384 2.00 -29.77 -22.90
CA ASN A 384 2.40 -29.60 -21.50
C ASN A 384 3.17 -30.82 -20.95
N ALA A 385 2.80 -32.04 -21.35
CA ALA A 385 3.52 -33.27 -20.99
C ALA A 385 4.96 -33.26 -21.52
N GLN A 386 5.17 -32.89 -22.79
CA GLN A 386 6.51 -32.77 -23.38
C GLN A 386 7.34 -31.69 -22.69
N ALA A 387 6.70 -30.59 -22.28
CA ALA A 387 7.35 -29.56 -21.49
C ALA A 387 7.79 -30.09 -20.13
N LEU A 388 6.91 -30.78 -19.40
CA LEU A 388 7.22 -31.37 -18.10
C LEU A 388 8.32 -32.44 -18.20
N GLU A 389 8.35 -33.24 -19.27
CA GLU A 389 9.44 -34.19 -19.54
C GLU A 389 10.78 -33.47 -19.74
N ARG A 390 10.79 -32.38 -20.52
CA ARG A 390 11.97 -31.52 -20.67
C ARG A 390 12.42 -30.99 -19.31
N PHE A 391 11.51 -30.43 -18.53
CA PHE A 391 11.81 -29.90 -17.20
C PHE A 391 12.31 -30.98 -16.24
N ALA A 392 11.73 -32.18 -16.24
CA ALA A 392 12.21 -33.32 -15.44
C ALA A 392 13.65 -33.68 -15.79
N GLY A 393 14.00 -33.68 -17.08
CA GLY A 393 15.38 -33.89 -17.55
C GLY A 393 16.35 -32.82 -17.02
N ILE A 394 15.95 -31.55 -17.03
CA ILE A 394 16.80 -30.46 -16.51
C ILE A 394 16.95 -30.58 -14.98
N LEU A 395 15.86 -30.85 -14.26
CA LEU A 395 15.86 -31.05 -12.80
C LEU A 395 16.75 -32.21 -12.37
N SER A 396 16.65 -33.36 -13.06
CA SER A 396 17.51 -34.54 -12.81
C SER A 396 18.99 -34.22 -13.06
N THR A 397 19.28 -33.52 -14.15
CA THR A 397 20.66 -33.12 -14.49
C THR A 397 21.24 -32.18 -13.44
N GLU A 398 20.49 -31.14 -13.05
CA GLU A 398 20.90 -30.17 -12.02
C GLU A 398 21.14 -30.87 -10.66
N ARG A 399 20.24 -31.78 -10.26
CA ARG A 399 20.40 -32.55 -9.01
C ARG A 399 21.68 -33.40 -9.03
N LYS A 400 21.93 -34.14 -10.12
CA LYS A 400 23.14 -34.96 -10.28
C LYS A 400 24.41 -34.12 -10.24
N LEU A 401 24.41 -32.96 -10.91
CA LEU A 401 25.54 -32.01 -10.86
C LEU A 401 25.84 -31.56 -9.42
N ARG A 402 24.81 -31.20 -8.64
CA ARG A 402 24.98 -30.79 -7.23
C ARG A 402 25.48 -31.92 -6.33
N GLN A 403 25.06 -33.16 -6.57
CA GLN A 403 25.55 -34.33 -5.82
C GLN A 403 27.04 -34.60 -6.10
N LEU A 404 27.45 -34.56 -7.37
CA LEU A 404 28.86 -34.74 -7.77
C LEU A 404 29.78 -33.71 -7.13
N GLU A 405 29.32 -32.47 -6.94
CA GLU A 405 30.10 -31.43 -6.27
C GLU A 405 30.16 -31.61 -4.75
N LYS A 406 29.07 -32.05 -4.12
CA LYS A 406 29.07 -32.40 -2.69
C LYS A 406 30.07 -33.54 -2.41
N GLU A 407 30.12 -34.54 -3.29
CA GLU A 407 31.10 -35.63 -3.21
C GLU A 407 32.54 -35.17 -3.42
N LYS A 408 32.77 -34.19 -4.31
CA LYS A 408 34.09 -33.55 -4.48
C LYS A 408 34.51 -32.72 -3.26
N LYS A 409 33.59 -32.01 -2.59
CA LYS A 409 33.86 -31.28 -1.35
C LYS A 409 34.15 -32.21 -0.16
N GLY A 410 33.56 -33.41 -0.11
CA GLY A 410 33.75 -34.38 0.97
C GLY A 410 35.11 -35.09 1.05
N LYS A 411 36.00 -34.92 0.05
CA LYS A 411 37.35 -35.54 0.00
C LYS A 411 38.51 -34.56 0.27
N ILE A 412 38.22 -33.33 0.70
CA ILE A 412 39.25 -32.32 0.96
C ILE A 412 39.56 -32.30 2.46
N PRO A 413 40.78 -32.67 2.91
CA PRO A 413 41.20 -32.46 4.30
C PRO A 413 41.25 -30.96 4.58
N GLN A 414 40.90 -30.60 5.82
CA GLN A 414 40.99 -29.27 6.44
C GLN A 414 41.83 -28.27 5.65
N LEU A 415 41.17 -27.16 5.27
CA LEU A 415 41.74 -26.01 4.56
C LEU A 415 43.08 -25.59 5.19
N ASN A 416 44.18 -26.11 4.64
CA ASN A 416 45.49 -25.51 4.80
C ASN A 416 45.49 -24.25 3.95
N THR A 417 45.62 -23.11 4.63
CA THR A 417 45.74 -21.75 4.11
C THR A 417 47.08 -21.54 3.38
N SER A 418 47.39 -22.41 2.42
CA SER A 418 48.68 -22.42 1.72
C SER A 418 48.62 -22.79 0.23
N ILE A 419 47.43 -22.93 -0.39
CA ILE A 419 47.32 -23.27 -1.82
C ILE A 419 46.87 -22.09 -2.71
N ILE A 420 46.58 -20.91 -2.14
CA ILE A 420 46.43 -19.68 -2.96
C ILE A 420 47.79 -19.01 -3.15
N GLN A 421 48.76 -19.73 -3.70
CA GLN A 421 50.04 -19.16 -4.13
C GLN A 421 50.50 -19.61 -5.51
N ASN A 422 49.71 -20.35 -6.29
CA ASN A 422 50.07 -20.64 -7.67
C ASN A 422 48.85 -20.70 -8.59
N GLU A 423 48.42 -19.52 -9.04
CA GLU A 423 47.88 -19.21 -10.39
C GLU A 423 47.56 -17.70 -10.43
N GLY A 424 48.61 -16.89 -10.40
CA GLY A 424 48.54 -15.42 -10.31
C GLY A 424 48.16 -14.69 -11.60
N SER A 425 47.37 -15.28 -12.52
CA SER A 425 47.06 -14.64 -13.80
C SER A 425 45.58 -14.56 -14.22
N ASP A 426 44.64 -15.28 -13.58
CA ASP A 426 43.23 -15.32 -14.06
C ASP A 426 42.25 -14.46 -13.23
N LEU A 427 42.41 -14.34 -11.91
CA LEU A 427 41.45 -13.60 -11.08
C LEU A 427 41.52 -12.08 -11.29
N SER A 428 42.74 -11.53 -11.42
CA SER A 428 42.95 -10.11 -11.73
C SER A 428 42.39 -9.76 -13.11
N ALA A 429 42.55 -10.67 -14.09
CA ALA A 429 41.97 -10.52 -15.43
C ALA A 429 40.43 -10.52 -15.41
N LEU A 430 39.81 -11.36 -14.56
CA LEU A 430 38.37 -11.41 -14.40
C LEU A 430 37.80 -10.16 -13.71
N MET A 431 38.49 -9.62 -12.71
CA MET A 431 38.11 -8.36 -12.05
C MET A 431 38.28 -7.14 -12.97
N ALA A 432 39.18 -7.22 -13.94
CA ALA A 432 39.44 -6.23 -14.97
C ALA A 432 38.46 -6.28 -16.16
N LEU A 433 37.57 -7.28 -16.26
CA LEU A 433 36.59 -7.36 -17.33
C LEU A 433 35.63 -6.18 -17.31
N GLN A 434 35.35 -5.63 -18.49
CA GLN A 434 34.49 -4.47 -18.66
C GLN A 434 33.28 -4.79 -19.55
N ASN A 435 32.13 -4.20 -19.24
CA ASN A 435 30.95 -4.23 -20.11
C ASN A 435 31.09 -3.26 -21.31
N ASP A 436 30.08 -3.18 -22.16
CA ASP A 436 30.04 -2.28 -23.33
C ASP A 436 30.20 -0.79 -22.98
N GLU A 437 29.94 -0.42 -21.72
CA GLU A 437 30.12 0.94 -21.18
C GLU A 437 31.50 1.15 -20.52
N LYS A 438 32.40 0.17 -20.64
CA LYS A 438 33.71 0.12 -19.99
C LYS A 438 33.67 0.07 -18.45
N GLN A 439 32.59 -0.42 -17.87
CA GLN A 439 32.41 -0.52 -16.42
C GLN A 439 32.88 -1.89 -15.93
N THR A 440 33.64 -1.90 -14.83
CA THR A 440 34.04 -3.14 -14.12
C THR A 440 32.93 -3.60 -13.17
N ALA A 441 32.98 -4.86 -12.73
CA ALA A 441 32.03 -5.39 -11.74
C ALA A 441 32.02 -4.57 -10.45
N LEU A 442 33.19 -4.10 -10.00
CA LEU A 442 33.33 -3.21 -8.85
C LEU A 442 32.64 -1.86 -9.10
N TYR A 443 32.80 -1.27 -10.28
CA TYR A 443 32.13 -0.02 -10.65
C TYR A 443 30.60 -0.15 -10.58
N VAL A 444 30.05 -1.22 -11.18
CA VAL A 444 28.59 -1.46 -11.21
C VAL A 444 28.04 -1.68 -9.81
N SER A 445 28.77 -2.41 -8.96
CA SER A 445 28.36 -2.62 -7.56
C SER A 445 28.34 -1.31 -6.76
N ALA A 446 29.29 -0.39 -6.98
CA ALA A 446 29.29 0.94 -6.39
C ALA A 446 28.11 1.79 -6.90
N GLU A 447 27.86 1.79 -8.21
CA GLU A 447 26.81 2.59 -8.84
C GLU A 447 25.41 2.27 -8.33
N ASN A 448 25.16 0.98 -8.07
CA ASN A 448 23.89 0.45 -7.58
C ASN A 448 23.81 0.37 -6.05
N ASN A 449 24.81 0.91 -5.33
CA ASN A 449 24.88 0.93 -3.86
C ASN A 449 24.83 -0.46 -3.20
N LEU A 450 25.49 -1.46 -3.81
CA LEU A 450 25.52 -2.85 -3.33
C LEU A 450 26.66 -3.07 -2.33
N VAL A 451 26.58 -2.47 -1.15
CA VAL A 451 27.65 -2.39 -0.13
C VAL A 451 28.33 -3.73 0.17
N GLN A 452 27.56 -4.79 0.39
CA GLN A 452 28.11 -6.11 0.76
C GLN A 452 28.92 -6.74 -0.38
N ILE A 453 28.41 -6.63 -1.61
CA ILE A 453 29.08 -7.12 -2.83
C ILE A 453 30.32 -6.28 -3.11
N PHE A 454 30.19 -4.96 -2.95
CA PHE A 454 31.28 -4.01 -3.10
C PHE A 454 32.44 -4.35 -2.18
N ASN A 455 32.16 -4.55 -0.89
CA ASN A 455 33.17 -4.85 0.12
C ASN A 455 33.87 -6.19 -0.12
N TYR A 456 33.10 -7.23 -0.46
CA TYR A 456 33.64 -8.52 -0.85
C TYR A 456 34.56 -8.42 -2.07
N LEU A 457 34.17 -7.63 -3.08
CA LEU A 457 34.96 -7.41 -4.28
C LEU A 457 36.28 -6.69 -4.06
N VAL A 458 36.28 -5.68 -3.17
CA VAL A 458 37.49 -4.91 -2.81
C VAL A 458 38.59 -5.82 -2.23
N ALA A 459 38.24 -6.98 -1.66
CA ALA A 459 39.21 -7.95 -1.18
C ALA A 459 40.11 -8.51 -2.30
N PHE A 460 39.61 -8.57 -3.54
CA PHE A 460 40.26 -9.24 -4.68
C PHE A 460 40.68 -8.30 -5.81
N CYS A 461 40.41 -7.00 -5.70
CA CYS A 461 40.82 -6.02 -6.71
C CYS A 461 42.23 -5.47 -6.43
N ASP A 462 42.95 -5.19 -7.51
CA ASP A 462 44.19 -4.43 -7.49
C ASP A 462 43.90 -2.93 -7.75
N LEU A 463 44.85 -2.06 -7.39
CA LEU A 463 44.72 -0.61 -7.59
C LEU A 463 44.44 -0.27 -9.06
N GLU A 464 45.10 -0.96 -10.00
CA GLU A 464 44.90 -0.76 -11.45
C GLU A 464 43.45 -1.01 -11.87
N THR A 465 42.80 -2.04 -11.33
CA THR A 465 41.39 -2.38 -11.58
C THR A 465 40.44 -1.30 -11.06
N VAL A 466 40.71 -0.77 -9.86
CA VAL A 466 39.90 0.31 -9.25
C VAL A 466 40.06 1.63 -10.01
N MET A 467 41.23 1.85 -10.61
CA MET A 467 41.54 3.03 -11.41
C MET A 467 41.02 2.98 -12.85
N MET A 468 40.49 1.84 -13.31
CA MET A 468 39.87 1.72 -14.62
C MET A 468 38.71 2.70 -14.78
N ARG A 469 38.59 3.28 -15.97
CA ARG A 469 37.64 4.34 -16.27
C ARG A 469 36.52 3.85 -17.16
N ALA A 470 35.28 4.14 -16.76
CA ALA A 470 34.11 3.94 -17.59
C ALA A 470 34.07 4.94 -18.75
N LYS A 471 33.12 4.78 -19.70
CA LYS A 471 32.95 5.69 -20.84
C LYS A 471 32.69 7.16 -20.45
N GLY A 472 32.17 7.40 -19.24
CA GLY A 472 32.01 8.73 -18.63
C GLY A 472 33.27 9.30 -17.97
N ASP A 473 34.42 8.62 -18.11
CA ASP A 473 35.72 8.95 -17.52
C ASP A 473 35.75 9.01 -15.98
N MET A 474 34.76 8.39 -15.33
CA MET A 474 34.72 8.16 -13.89
C MET A 474 35.31 6.79 -13.57
N ASN A 475 36.04 6.70 -12.47
CA ASN A 475 36.48 5.43 -11.89
C ASN A 475 35.53 5.00 -10.77
N THR A 476 35.73 3.79 -10.26
CA THR A 476 34.88 3.20 -9.20
C THR A 476 34.83 4.06 -7.94
N PHE A 477 35.95 4.68 -7.55
CA PHE A 477 36.02 5.51 -6.35
C PHE A 477 35.17 6.79 -6.46
N HIS A 478 35.07 7.41 -7.65
CA HIS A 478 34.19 8.58 -7.86
C HIS A 478 32.72 8.23 -7.65
N VAL A 479 32.30 7.06 -8.13
CA VAL A 479 30.93 6.58 -8.01
C VAL A 479 30.63 6.12 -6.59
N ALA A 480 31.57 5.41 -5.96
CA ALA A 480 31.45 4.95 -4.59
C ALA A 480 31.34 6.14 -3.60
N ALA A 481 32.11 7.21 -3.83
CA ALA A 481 31.99 8.47 -3.09
C ALA A 481 30.63 9.15 -3.29
N ALA A 482 30.01 9.02 -4.46
CA ALA A 482 28.66 9.52 -4.73
C ALA A 482 27.54 8.64 -4.14
N ARG A 483 27.86 7.49 -3.54
CA ARG A 483 26.90 6.47 -3.08
C ARG A 483 27.11 6.01 -1.63
N GLU A 484 27.95 6.70 -0.86
CA GLU A 484 28.26 6.40 0.56
C GLU A 484 29.20 5.20 0.83
N ILE A 485 29.85 4.60 -0.18
CA ILE A 485 30.64 3.36 -0.03
C ILE A 485 32.15 3.60 -0.23
N VAL A 486 32.82 4.28 0.70
CA VAL A 486 34.26 4.62 0.52
C VAL A 486 35.22 4.03 1.55
N GLN A 487 34.73 3.57 2.70
CA GLN A 487 35.59 3.26 3.85
C GLN A 487 36.60 2.17 3.54
N GLU A 488 36.18 1.07 2.91
CA GLU A 488 37.09 -0.03 2.60
C GLU A 488 38.12 0.30 1.51
N LEU A 489 37.72 1.11 0.52
CA LEU A 489 38.66 1.61 -0.50
C LEU A 489 39.69 2.55 0.11
N LEU A 490 39.27 3.45 1.01
CA LEU A 490 40.15 4.41 1.69
C LEU A 490 41.13 3.70 2.62
N ASN A 491 40.69 2.66 3.32
CA ASN A 491 41.54 1.86 4.19
C ASN A 491 42.66 1.13 3.43
N LYS A 492 42.39 0.70 2.17
CA LYS A 492 43.39 0.03 1.33
C LYS A 492 44.23 1.00 0.49
N TRP A 493 43.60 2.00 -0.12
CA TRP A 493 44.20 2.91 -1.09
C TRP A 493 43.76 4.37 -0.85
N PRO A 494 44.34 5.05 0.16
CA PRO A 494 44.01 6.45 0.46
C PRO A 494 44.39 7.42 -0.68
N GLU A 495 45.30 7.03 -1.57
CA GLU A 495 45.73 7.82 -2.73
C GLU A 495 44.63 8.07 -3.78
N LEU A 496 43.54 7.28 -3.75
CA LEU A 496 42.39 7.45 -4.64
C LEU A 496 41.69 8.81 -4.46
N CYS A 497 41.86 9.47 -3.30
CA CYS A 497 41.30 10.79 -3.00
C CYS A 497 41.75 11.91 -3.95
N LYS A 498 42.89 11.72 -4.64
CA LYS A 498 43.48 12.70 -5.56
C LYS A 498 43.17 12.43 -7.03
N VAL A 499 42.67 11.24 -7.36
CA VAL A 499 42.43 10.83 -8.74
C VAL A 499 41.21 11.57 -9.27
N CYS A 500 41.36 12.32 -10.36
CA CYS A 500 40.29 13.14 -10.92
C CYS A 500 39.82 12.64 -12.29
N ASP A 501 38.56 12.95 -12.63
CA ASP A 501 38.00 12.77 -13.98
C ASP A 501 38.56 13.82 -14.98
N SER A 502 38.20 13.69 -16.26
CA SER A 502 38.59 14.57 -17.36
C SER A 502 38.08 16.00 -17.19
N THR A 503 37.10 16.24 -16.33
CA THR A 503 36.62 17.57 -15.96
C THR A 503 37.26 18.10 -14.67
N ASN A 504 38.27 17.39 -14.16
CA ASN A 504 38.95 17.61 -12.89
C ASN A 504 38.00 17.55 -11.68
N THR A 505 36.96 16.72 -11.75
CA THR A 505 36.10 16.41 -10.61
C THR A 505 36.83 15.47 -9.67
N SER A 506 36.97 15.85 -8.40
CA SER A 506 37.49 14.97 -7.37
C SER A 506 36.38 14.08 -6.79
N PRO A 507 36.72 12.93 -6.19
CA PRO A 507 35.77 12.08 -5.47
C PRO A 507 35.07 12.83 -4.33
N LEU A 508 35.80 13.71 -3.64
CA LEU A 508 35.26 14.62 -2.64
C LEU A 508 34.16 15.52 -3.22
N TYR A 509 34.36 16.05 -4.44
CA TYR A 509 33.35 16.85 -5.12
C TYR A 509 32.08 16.02 -5.40
N SER A 510 32.22 14.76 -5.84
CA SER A 510 31.08 13.87 -6.10
C SER A 510 30.26 13.59 -4.83
N ALA A 511 30.91 13.26 -3.72
CA ALA A 511 30.26 13.06 -2.42
C ALA A 511 29.55 14.33 -1.92
N ALA A 512 30.25 15.47 -2.01
CA ALA A 512 29.75 16.78 -1.61
C ALA A 512 28.54 17.23 -2.44
N SER A 513 28.49 16.88 -3.74
CA SER A 513 27.35 17.18 -4.61
C SER A 513 26.10 16.39 -4.25
N GLN A 514 26.24 15.16 -3.74
CA GLN A 514 25.10 14.31 -3.36
C GLN A 514 24.61 14.61 -1.94
N GLY A 515 25.49 15.05 -1.04
CA GLY A 515 25.15 15.42 0.33
C GLY A 515 25.61 14.41 1.39
N HIS A 516 26.58 13.57 1.05
CA HIS A 516 27.08 12.49 1.91
C HIS A 516 28.14 12.99 2.90
N VAL A 517 27.71 13.40 4.09
CA VAL A 517 28.56 14.03 5.11
C VAL A 517 29.64 13.07 5.62
N ASP A 518 29.29 11.82 5.90
CA ASP A 518 30.21 10.84 6.51
C ASP A 518 31.34 10.47 5.55
N VAL A 519 31.03 10.38 4.26
CA VAL A 519 32.03 10.16 3.19
C VAL A 519 32.93 11.37 3.01
N VAL A 520 32.37 12.58 3.08
CA VAL A 520 33.18 13.81 3.02
C VAL A 520 34.18 13.82 4.19
N ASN A 521 33.74 13.53 5.40
CA ASN A 521 34.62 13.44 6.56
C ASN A 521 35.69 12.35 6.39
N ALA A 522 35.31 11.15 5.94
CA ALA A 522 36.24 10.06 5.70
C ALA A 522 37.31 10.40 4.65
N ILE A 523 36.94 11.07 3.54
CA ILE A 523 37.90 11.51 2.52
C ILE A 523 38.83 12.60 3.08
N LEU A 524 38.30 13.55 3.85
CA LEU A 524 39.08 14.62 4.47
C LEU A 524 40.02 14.12 5.59
N ASP A 525 39.64 13.05 6.28
CA ASP A 525 40.49 12.36 7.25
C ASP A 525 41.64 11.60 6.58
N ALA A 526 41.39 11.06 5.38
CA ALA A 526 42.43 10.43 4.58
C ALA A 526 43.39 11.44 3.92
N ASP A 527 42.86 12.52 3.33
CA ASP A 527 43.66 13.62 2.77
C ASP A 527 42.89 14.94 2.73
N VAL A 528 43.29 15.88 3.59
CA VAL A 528 42.74 17.24 3.66
C VAL A 528 42.99 18.01 2.35
N SER A 529 44.08 17.72 1.62
CA SER A 529 44.47 18.45 0.41
C SER A 529 43.43 18.31 -0.72
N SER A 530 42.61 17.26 -0.70
CA SER A 530 41.57 17.01 -1.71
C SER A 530 40.51 18.10 -1.79
N MET A 531 40.34 18.93 -0.76
CA MET A 531 39.39 20.07 -0.79
C MET A 531 39.82 21.20 -1.72
N MET A 532 41.12 21.30 -2.01
CA MET A 532 41.69 22.34 -2.86
C MET A 532 41.65 21.97 -4.35
N ILE A 533 41.23 20.73 -4.67
CA ILE A 533 41.06 20.29 -6.05
C ILE A 533 39.86 21.02 -6.67
N VAL A 534 40.13 21.82 -7.70
CA VAL A 534 39.13 22.58 -8.43
C VAL A 534 38.78 21.93 -9.76
N ARG A 535 37.50 21.94 -10.12
CA ARG A 535 37.05 21.50 -11.46
C ARG A 535 37.60 22.41 -12.56
N LYS A 536 37.48 21.98 -13.82
CA LYS A 536 37.82 22.79 -15.00
C LYS A 536 37.15 24.16 -15.05
N ASN A 537 36.03 24.38 -14.36
CA ASN A 537 35.35 25.67 -14.25
C ASN A 537 35.81 26.52 -13.04
N GLY A 538 36.80 26.05 -12.26
CA GLY A 538 37.34 26.71 -11.07
C GLY A 538 36.53 26.47 -9.79
N LYS A 539 35.49 25.63 -9.81
CA LYS A 539 34.68 25.38 -8.62
C LYS A 539 35.33 24.38 -7.67
N THR A 540 35.37 24.73 -6.40
CA THR A 540 35.68 23.83 -5.28
C THR A 540 34.43 23.05 -4.84
N PRO A 541 34.57 21.98 -4.03
CA PRO A 541 33.42 21.30 -3.40
C PRO A 541 32.52 22.27 -2.61
N LEU A 542 33.12 23.27 -1.93
CA LEU A 542 32.38 24.28 -1.16
C LEU A 542 31.40 25.10 -2.03
N HIS A 543 31.78 25.45 -3.27
CA HIS A 543 30.88 26.17 -4.18
C HIS A 543 29.60 25.39 -4.48
N THR A 544 29.70 24.07 -4.58
CA THR A 544 28.59 23.19 -4.94
C THR A 544 27.70 22.92 -3.74
N THR A 545 28.28 22.60 -2.58
CA THR A 545 27.54 22.38 -1.33
C THR A 545 26.81 23.64 -0.89
N ALA A 546 27.43 24.81 -1.06
CA ALA A 546 26.82 26.10 -0.79
C ALA A 546 25.57 26.31 -1.65
N ARG A 547 25.64 26.00 -2.96
CA ARG A 547 24.49 26.12 -3.87
C ARG A 547 23.32 25.21 -3.52
N TYR A 548 23.62 23.97 -3.11
CA TYR A 548 22.61 22.97 -2.80
C TYR A 548 22.11 23.04 -1.34
N GLY A 549 22.63 23.96 -0.52
CA GLY A 549 22.17 24.14 0.85
C GLY A 549 22.64 23.07 1.84
N ARG A 550 23.78 22.42 1.59
CA ARG A 550 24.29 21.31 2.42
C ARG A 550 25.08 21.83 3.63
N LEU A 551 24.39 22.38 4.63
CA LEU A 551 25.00 23.04 5.81
C LEU A 551 26.07 22.20 6.52
N ASN A 552 25.79 20.92 6.81
CA ASN A 552 26.72 20.06 7.55
C ASN A 552 28.06 19.85 6.80
N ILE A 553 28.02 19.80 5.46
CA ILE A 553 29.23 19.66 4.63
C ILE A 553 29.97 20.99 4.55
N VAL A 554 29.25 22.11 4.49
CA VAL A 554 29.85 23.45 4.55
C VAL A 554 30.62 23.61 5.86
N LYS A 555 30.01 23.25 7.00
CA LYS A 555 30.68 23.22 8.31
C LYS A 555 31.94 22.36 8.29
N ALA A 556 31.84 21.12 7.82
CA ALA A 556 32.97 20.20 7.78
C ALA A 556 34.14 20.73 6.93
N LEU A 557 33.87 21.36 5.79
CA LEU A 557 34.91 21.93 4.92
C LEU A 557 35.54 23.18 5.53
N VAL A 558 34.73 24.10 6.06
CA VAL A 558 35.19 25.36 6.65
C VAL A 558 35.99 25.13 7.94
N GLN A 559 35.57 24.16 8.77
CA GLN A 559 36.29 23.82 10.00
C GLN A 559 37.71 23.27 9.74
N ARG A 560 37.93 22.62 8.60
CA ARG A 560 39.25 22.06 8.24
C ARG A 560 40.19 23.11 7.67
N ASP A 561 39.69 23.97 6.79
CA ASP A 561 40.43 25.12 6.28
C ASP A 561 39.49 26.29 5.98
N PRO A 562 39.44 27.33 6.83
CA PRO A 562 38.64 28.53 6.60
C PRO A 562 39.02 29.29 5.32
N GLY A 563 40.26 29.15 4.85
CA GLY A 563 40.78 29.85 3.66
C GLY A 563 40.06 29.45 2.36
N ILE A 564 39.38 28.30 2.34
CA ILE A 564 38.62 27.79 1.18
C ILE A 564 37.44 28.69 0.77
N VAL A 565 36.91 29.50 1.69
CA VAL A 565 35.75 30.38 1.47
C VAL A 565 36.06 31.53 0.50
N SER A 566 37.31 32.00 0.51
CA SER A 566 37.81 33.11 -0.32
C SER A 566 38.09 32.71 -1.79
N ILE A 567 38.10 31.41 -2.11
CA ILE A 567 38.45 30.91 -3.44
C ILE A 567 37.36 31.31 -4.44
N LYS A 568 37.78 31.85 -5.59
CA LYS A 568 36.90 32.29 -6.67
C LYS A 568 36.93 31.34 -7.86
N ASP A 569 35.76 31.04 -8.41
CA ASP A 569 35.64 30.24 -9.63
C ASP A 569 36.08 31.03 -10.89
N LYS A 570 36.07 30.39 -12.07
CA LYS A 570 36.43 31.08 -13.34
C LYS A 570 35.49 32.23 -13.71
N LYS A 571 34.34 32.39 -13.06
CA LYS A 571 33.42 33.52 -13.20
C LYS A 571 33.62 34.58 -12.11
N GLY A 572 34.64 34.43 -11.26
CA GLY A 572 34.92 35.32 -10.13
C GLY A 572 33.95 35.14 -8.97
N GLN A 573 33.18 34.05 -8.92
CA GLN A 573 32.17 33.82 -7.90
C GLN A 573 32.78 33.09 -6.71
N THR A 574 32.51 33.56 -5.50
CA THR A 574 32.84 32.88 -4.24
C THR A 574 31.77 31.85 -3.85
N ALA A 575 32.00 31.11 -2.76
CA ALA A 575 30.99 30.21 -2.18
C ALA A 575 29.70 30.97 -1.78
N LEU A 576 29.83 32.20 -1.25
CA LEU A 576 28.67 33.06 -0.93
C LEU A 576 27.80 33.34 -2.16
N HIS A 577 28.41 33.66 -3.30
CA HIS A 577 27.69 33.87 -4.57
C HIS A 577 26.96 32.62 -5.07
N MET A 578 27.36 31.42 -4.63
CA MET A 578 26.66 30.17 -4.90
C MET A 578 25.53 29.93 -3.90
N ALA A 579 25.75 30.18 -2.61
CA ALA A 579 24.76 30.06 -1.54
C ALA A 579 23.50 30.89 -1.85
N VAL A 580 23.68 32.15 -2.28
CA VAL A 580 22.56 33.06 -2.58
C VAL A 580 21.79 32.70 -3.86
N LYS A 581 22.28 31.75 -4.66
CA LYS A 581 21.49 31.15 -5.77
C LYS A 581 20.60 30.01 -5.28
N GLY A 582 20.96 29.39 -4.16
CA GLY A 582 20.18 28.40 -3.43
C GLY A 582 18.97 29.03 -2.72
N GLN A 583 18.47 28.34 -1.70
CA GLN A 583 17.33 28.80 -0.88
C GLN A 583 17.64 28.83 0.63
N GLU A 584 18.66 28.10 1.07
CA GLU A 584 18.98 27.96 2.50
C GLU A 584 19.74 29.17 3.03
N THR A 585 19.15 29.87 4.01
CA THR A 585 19.74 31.02 4.70
C THR A 585 20.87 30.62 5.65
N SER A 586 20.75 29.48 6.33
CA SER A 586 21.75 29.02 7.31
C SER A 586 23.15 28.82 6.72
N VAL A 587 23.24 28.50 5.43
CA VAL A 587 24.53 28.37 4.73
C VAL A 587 25.17 29.74 4.49
N VAL A 588 24.36 30.77 4.28
CA VAL A 588 24.84 32.16 4.12
C VAL A 588 25.43 32.66 5.43
N ASP A 589 24.76 32.40 6.56
CA ASP A 589 25.27 32.75 7.88
C ASP A 589 26.59 32.05 8.18
N GLU A 590 26.67 30.73 7.99
CA GLU A 590 27.90 29.97 8.25
C GLU A 590 29.10 30.46 7.43
N LEU A 591 28.90 30.81 6.16
CA LEU A 591 29.97 31.33 5.30
C LEU A 591 30.42 32.73 5.72
N LEU A 592 29.50 33.58 6.17
CA LEU A 592 29.81 34.94 6.62
C LEU A 592 30.44 34.94 8.01
N GLU A 593 30.01 34.04 8.91
CA GLU A 593 30.67 33.82 10.20
C GLU A 593 32.14 33.40 10.02
N ALA A 594 32.42 32.58 8.99
CA ALA A 594 33.77 32.13 8.67
C ALA A 594 34.67 33.23 8.08
N ASP A 595 34.15 34.04 7.15
CA ASP A 595 34.89 35.16 6.56
C ASP A 595 33.93 36.29 6.12
N HIS A 596 33.93 37.37 6.89
CA HIS A 596 33.08 38.54 6.62
C HIS A 596 33.54 39.34 5.38
N SER A 597 34.79 39.17 4.94
CA SER A 597 35.36 39.96 3.83
C SER A 597 34.72 39.64 2.47
N ILE A 598 34.14 38.44 2.33
CA ILE A 598 33.49 37.99 1.09
C ILE A 598 32.12 38.63 0.83
N LEU A 599 31.54 39.35 1.81
CA LEU A 599 30.18 39.90 1.73
C LEU A 599 30.00 40.81 0.52
N ASN A 600 30.99 41.67 0.27
CA ASN A 600 31.00 42.67 -0.81
C ASN A 600 31.84 42.25 -2.01
N ASP A 601 32.31 41.00 -2.05
CA ASP A 601 33.06 40.51 -3.19
C ASP A 601 32.22 40.59 -4.47
N ARG A 602 32.90 40.88 -5.57
CA ARG A 602 32.26 41.06 -6.89
C ARG A 602 32.65 39.94 -7.83
N ASP A 603 31.66 39.38 -8.52
CA ASP A 603 31.92 38.46 -9.64
C ASP A 603 32.48 39.20 -10.87
N LYS A 604 32.86 38.47 -11.93
CA LYS A 604 33.39 39.07 -13.17
C LYS A 604 32.42 40.03 -13.87
N LYS A 605 31.13 40.00 -13.54
CA LYS A 605 30.12 40.93 -14.04
C LYS A 605 29.89 42.10 -13.08
N GLY A 606 30.66 42.21 -12.00
CA GLY A 606 30.53 43.24 -10.97
C GLY A 606 29.35 43.02 -10.02
N ASN A 607 28.70 41.84 -10.03
CA ASN A 607 27.58 41.57 -9.14
C ASN A 607 28.09 41.17 -7.76
N THR A 608 27.53 41.78 -6.72
CA THR A 608 27.67 41.32 -5.32
C THR A 608 26.66 40.21 -5.00
N ALA A 609 26.78 39.60 -3.83
CA ALA A 609 25.84 38.60 -3.33
C ALA A 609 24.37 39.08 -3.37
N VAL A 610 24.12 40.35 -3.00
CA VAL A 610 22.79 40.99 -3.01
C VAL A 610 22.21 41.05 -4.43
N HIS A 611 23.00 41.46 -5.43
CA HIS A 611 22.55 41.48 -6.84
C HIS A 611 22.11 40.10 -7.33
N ILE A 612 22.84 39.05 -6.95
CA ILE A 612 22.51 37.68 -7.36
C ILE A 612 21.25 37.18 -6.64
N ALA A 613 21.11 37.42 -5.34
CA ALA A 613 19.94 37.06 -4.54
C ALA A 613 18.67 37.72 -5.08
N THR A 614 18.73 39.02 -5.37
CA THR A 614 17.64 39.80 -5.97
C THR A 614 17.27 39.28 -7.35
N ARG A 615 18.25 39.05 -8.24
CA ARG A 615 18.01 38.48 -9.58
C ARG A 615 17.38 37.07 -9.53
N LYS A 616 17.62 36.31 -8.46
CA LYS A 616 17.05 34.97 -8.24
C LYS A 616 15.75 34.98 -7.44
N ASN A 617 15.23 36.16 -7.08
CA ASN A 617 13.99 36.34 -6.34
C ASN A 617 14.00 35.60 -4.99
N ARG A 618 15.08 35.73 -4.21
CA ARG A 618 15.26 35.08 -2.89
C ARG A 618 15.03 36.07 -1.75
N SER A 619 13.77 36.37 -1.42
CA SER A 619 13.42 37.43 -0.44
C SER A 619 14.07 37.26 0.93
N GLN A 620 14.02 36.06 1.49
CA GLN A 620 14.62 35.75 2.80
C GLN A 620 16.15 35.94 2.82
N ILE A 621 16.85 35.54 1.76
CA ILE A 621 18.31 35.70 1.65
C ILE A 621 18.68 37.18 1.45
N VAL A 622 17.89 37.93 0.69
CA VAL A 622 18.09 39.39 0.54
C VAL A 622 17.94 40.08 1.90
N GLY A 623 16.86 39.80 2.63
CA GLY A 623 16.67 40.34 3.98
C GLY A 623 17.81 40.00 4.94
N LEU A 624 18.30 38.75 4.89
CA LEU A 624 19.43 38.32 5.70
C LEU A 624 20.72 39.08 5.35
N LEU A 625 21.09 39.17 4.07
CA LEU A 625 22.30 39.90 3.65
C LEU A 625 22.24 41.39 4.04
N LEU A 626 21.05 41.99 4.00
CA LEU A 626 20.82 43.39 4.37
C LEU A 626 20.88 43.63 5.88
N SER A 627 20.75 42.58 6.70
CA SER A 627 20.89 42.69 8.16
C SER A 627 22.35 42.87 8.62
N TYR A 628 23.34 42.55 7.77
CA TYR A 628 24.75 42.72 8.08
C TYR A 628 25.19 44.19 7.92
N ALA A 629 25.77 44.77 8.98
CA ALA A 629 26.03 46.21 9.10
C ALA A 629 26.95 46.85 8.03
N HIS A 630 27.73 46.04 7.29
CA HIS A 630 28.72 46.52 6.31
C HIS A 630 28.42 46.10 4.87
N VAL A 631 27.17 45.72 4.57
CA VAL A 631 26.76 45.36 3.21
C VAL A 631 26.67 46.58 2.30
N GLU A 632 27.31 46.53 1.13
CA GLU A 632 27.21 47.58 0.11
C GLU A 632 25.89 47.45 -0.68
N VAL A 633 24.81 48.03 -0.14
CA VAL A 633 23.47 48.01 -0.74
C VAL A 633 23.43 48.69 -2.12
N ASN A 634 24.21 49.76 -2.29
CA ASN A 634 24.23 50.61 -3.47
C ASN A 634 25.41 50.32 -4.43
N ALA A 635 25.99 49.13 -4.35
CA ALA A 635 27.02 48.69 -5.29
C ALA A 635 26.45 48.68 -6.73
N ILE A 636 27.22 49.20 -7.69
CA ILE A 636 26.84 49.22 -9.11
C ILE A 636 27.61 48.13 -9.87
N ASN A 637 26.90 47.23 -10.56
CA ASN A 637 27.52 46.17 -11.37
C ASN A 637 28.04 46.69 -12.73
N ASN A 638 28.65 45.81 -13.55
CA ASN A 638 29.18 46.21 -14.87
C ASN A 638 28.08 46.56 -15.90
N GLN A 639 26.82 46.27 -15.59
CA GLN A 639 25.65 46.69 -16.37
C GLN A 639 25.11 48.07 -15.94
N ARG A 640 25.76 48.74 -14.99
CA ARG A 640 25.31 49.98 -14.36
C ARG A 640 23.98 49.85 -13.60
N GLU A 641 23.73 48.68 -13.03
CA GLU A 641 22.53 48.38 -12.25
C GLU A 641 22.89 48.19 -10.78
N THR A 642 22.03 48.68 -9.91
CA THR A 642 22.01 48.37 -8.47
C THR A 642 21.09 47.18 -8.21
N ALA A 643 21.10 46.64 -6.98
CA ALA A 643 20.12 45.64 -6.57
C ALA A 643 18.67 46.13 -6.73
N MET A 644 18.41 47.43 -6.54
CA MET A 644 17.08 48.04 -6.72
C MET A 644 16.65 48.03 -8.20
N ASP A 645 17.56 48.36 -9.12
CA ASP A 645 17.27 48.34 -10.57
C ASP A 645 16.98 46.92 -11.08
N ILE A 646 17.58 45.90 -10.45
CA ILE A 646 17.28 44.49 -10.74
C ILE A 646 15.91 44.10 -10.17
N ALA A 647 15.58 44.55 -8.95
CA ALA A 647 14.29 44.25 -8.30
C ALA A 647 13.10 44.78 -9.12
N GLU A 648 13.26 45.92 -9.79
CA GLU A 648 12.21 46.52 -10.63
C GLU A 648 11.93 45.71 -11.91
N LYS A 649 12.91 44.95 -12.38
CA LYS A 649 12.79 44.07 -13.55
C LYS A 649 12.21 42.69 -13.23
N LEU A 650 11.97 42.38 -11.95
CA LEU A 650 11.36 41.12 -11.54
C LEU A 650 9.87 41.10 -11.91
N GLN A 651 9.35 39.91 -12.23
CA GLN A 651 7.93 39.71 -12.47
C GLN A 651 7.14 39.95 -11.17
N TYR A 652 5.92 40.52 -11.29
CA TYR A 652 5.04 40.79 -10.15
C TYR A 652 4.77 39.51 -9.33
N GLY A 653 5.06 39.57 -8.03
CA GLY A 653 4.83 38.49 -7.07
C GLY A 653 5.16 38.91 -5.64
N ASP A 654 4.64 38.19 -4.64
CA ASP A 654 4.80 38.55 -3.22
C ASP A 654 6.29 38.62 -2.81
N SER A 655 7.14 37.70 -3.28
CA SER A 655 8.59 37.74 -3.01
C SER A 655 9.32 38.94 -3.66
N ALA A 656 8.85 39.41 -4.82
CA ALA A 656 9.44 40.59 -5.45
C ALA A 656 9.08 41.87 -4.67
N LEU A 657 7.88 41.91 -4.08
CA LEU A 657 7.47 43.01 -3.20
C LEU A 657 8.31 43.02 -1.92
N GLU A 658 8.45 41.88 -1.25
CA GLU A 658 9.29 41.74 -0.04
C GLU A 658 10.74 42.17 -0.29
N ILE A 659 11.32 41.82 -1.45
CA ILE A 659 12.67 42.23 -1.85
C ILE A 659 12.76 43.75 -2.03
N LYS A 660 11.75 44.35 -2.70
CA LYS A 660 11.71 45.81 -2.90
C LYS A 660 11.58 46.53 -1.57
N GLU A 661 10.70 46.08 -0.69
CA GLU A 661 10.52 46.63 0.66
C GLU A 661 11.83 46.55 1.46
N ALA A 662 12.45 45.36 1.53
CA ALA A 662 13.71 45.17 2.25
C ALA A 662 14.86 46.04 1.71
N LEU A 663 14.98 46.17 0.38
CA LEU A 663 15.98 47.04 -0.25
C LEU A 663 15.72 48.51 0.06
N VAL A 664 14.45 48.95 0.03
CA VAL A 664 14.04 50.32 0.35
C VAL A 664 14.33 50.66 1.82
N ASP A 665 14.04 49.73 2.74
CA ASP A 665 14.33 49.86 4.17
C ASP A 665 15.83 49.96 4.44
N ALA A 666 16.65 49.20 3.69
CA ALA A 666 18.10 49.26 3.75
C ALA A 666 18.72 50.47 3.00
N GLY A 667 17.90 51.39 2.47
CA GLY A 667 18.36 52.61 1.80
C GLY A 667 18.91 52.39 0.38
N ALA A 668 18.44 51.35 -0.32
CA ALA A 668 18.80 51.10 -1.71
C ALA A 668 18.25 52.21 -2.64
N LYS A 669 19.12 52.72 -3.51
CA LYS A 669 18.80 53.72 -4.53
C LYS A 669 18.94 53.08 -5.90
N HIS A 670 18.15 53.57 -6.86
CA HIS A 670 18.37 53.27 -8.27
C HIS A 670 19.71 53.87 -8.71
N ALA A 671 20.40 53.26 -9.68
CA ALA A 671 21.70 53.72 -10.16
C ALA A 671 21.71 55.20 -10.58
N ILE A 672 20.57 55.71 -11.05
CA ILE A 672 20.37 57.10 -11.49
C ILE A 672 20.40 58.10 -10.31
N HIS A 673 20.03 57.68 -9.10
CA HIS A 673 19.89 58.52 -7.91
C HIS A 673 21.07 58.42 -6.93
N ILE A 674 22.09 57.61 -7.23
CA ILE A 674 23.30 57.52 -6.41
C ILE A 674 24.15 58.78 -6.65
N GLY A 675 24.10 59.71 -5.69
CA GLY A 675 24.84 60.99 -5.71
C GLY A 675 23.98 62.25 -5.65
N GLN A 676 22.65 62.15 -5.61
CA GLN A 676 21.74 63.28 -5.41
C GLN A 676 20.97 63.11 -4.09
N ALA A 677 21.06 64.11 -3.20
CA ALA A 677 20.16 64.27 -2.06
C ALA A 677 19.01 65.16 -2.52
N ASP A 678 17.76 64.88 -2.10
CA ASP A 678 16.79 65.96 -1.83
C ASP A 678 15.42 65.48 -1.29
N GLU A 679 14.89 66.34 -0.43
CA GLU A 679 13.76 66.27 0.49
C GLU A 679 12.39 65.94 -0.15
N ALA A 680 12.29 65.91 -1.49
CA ALA A 680 11.06 65.60 -2.21
C ALA A 680 10.64 64.11 -2.11
N MET A 681 11.55 63.23 -1.66
CA MET A 681 11.32 61.79 -1.56
C MET A 681 10.54 61.40 -0.30
N GLU A 682 10.71 62.10 0.82
CA GLU A 682 9.97 61.81 2.08
C GLU A 682 8.47 62.05 1.93
N LEU A 683 8.08 63.08 1.17
CA LEU A 683 6.68 63.39 0.90
C LEU A 683 6.02 62.38 -0.04
N LYS A 684 6.77 61.83 -1.01
CA LYS A 684 6.28 60.76 -1.89
C LYS A 684 6.26 59.39 -1.20
N ARG A 685 7.18 59.14 -0.27
CA ARG A 685 7.25 57.92 0.54
C ARG A 685 6.04 57.84 1.47
N THR A 686 5.74 58.90 2.21
CA THR A 686 4.56 58.98 3.08
C THR A 686 3.23 58.79 2.33
N VAL A 687 3.10 59.34 1.11
CA VAL A 687 1.90 59.14 0.27
C VAL A 687 1.83 57.70 -0.27
N SER A 688 2.97 57.08 -0.57
CA SER A 688 3.05 55.68 -1.02
C SER A 688 2.75 54.71 0.12
N ASP A 689 3.25 54.98 1.34
CA ASP A 689 3.07 54.17 2.53
C ASP A 689 1.59 54.12 2.94
N ILE A 690 0.89 55.27 2.89
CA ILE A 690 -0.56 55.33 3.13
C ILE A 690 -1.34 54.54 2.08
N LYS A 691 -0.93 54.61 0.82
CA LYS A 691 -1.59 53.87 -0.28
C LYS A 691 -1.36 52.35 -0.14
N HIS A 692 -0.16 51.93 0.26
CA HIS A 692 0.19 50.51 0.45
C HIS A 692 -0.48 49.91 1.69
N GLU A 693 -0.57 50.66 2.80
CA GLU A 693 -1.22 50.23 4.04
C GLU A 693 -2.72 49.99 3.81
N VAL A 694 -3.40 50.90 3.12
CA VAL A 694 -4.82 50.72 2.76
C VAL A 694 -5.01 49.53 1.84
N HIS A 695 -4.12 49.30 0.88
CA HIS A 695 -4.20 48.17 -0.03
C HIS A 695 -3.93 46.82 0.67
N SER A 696 -3.00 46.81 1.62
CA SER A 696 -2.69 45.66 2.48
C SER A 696 -3.89 45.28 3.34
N GLN A 697 -4.53 46.25 3.99
CA GLN A 697 -5.74 46.02 4.81
C GLN A 697 -6.91 45.48 3.97
N ILE A 698 -7.09 45.96 2.74
CA ILE A 698 -8.11 45.44 1.81
C ILE A 698 -7.81 43.99 1.41
N LYS A 699 -6.55 43.68 1.06
CA LYS A 699 -6.13 42.31 0.66
C LYS A 699 -6.20 41.33 1.83
N GLN A 700 -5.94 41.79 3.05
CA GLN A 700 -6.06 41.00 4.28
C GLN A 700 -7.53 40.74 4.62
N ASN A 701 -8.42 41.73 4.45
CA ASN A 701 -9.86 41.53 4.58
C ASN A 701 -10.41 40.58 3.51
N GLU A 702 -9.94 40.65 2.27
CA GLU A 702 -10.36 39.74 1.20
C GLU A 702 -9.89 38.29 1.45
N LYS A 703 -8.64 38.09 1.92
CA LYS A 703 -8.13 36.76 2.33
C LYS A 703 -8.91 36.19 3.51
N THR A 704 -9.31 37.04 4.46
CA THR A 704 -10.10 36.63 5.63
C THR A 704 -11.53 36.26 5.22
N GLN A 705 -12.15 37.05 4.35
CA GLN A 705 -13.44 36.74 3.71
C GLN A 705 -13.42 35.43 2.92
N ARG A 706 -12.37 35.17 2.13
CA ARG A 706 -12.22 33.90 1.38
C ARG A 706 -12.03 32.69 2.30
N ARG A 707 -11.31 32.82 3.41
CA ARG A 707 -11.16 31.73 4.40
C ARG A 707 -12.47 31.48 5.16
N VAL A 708 -13.14 32.53 5.61
CA VAL A 708 -14.42 32.43 6.33
C VAL A 708 -15.52 31.89 5.42
N SER A 709 -15.58 32.32 4.16
CA SER A 709 -16.53 31.76 3.18
C SER A 709 -16.23 30.30 2.84
N GLY A 710 -14.95 29.91 2.75
CA GLY A 710 -14.54 28.51 2.58
C GLY A 710 -15.00 27.62 3.74
N ILE A 711 -14.75 28.05 4.98
CA ILE A 711 -15.19 27.37 6.19
C ILE A 711 -16.73 27.31 6.26
N ALA A 712 -17.42 28.41 5.95
CA ALA A 712 -18.88 28.45 5.92
C ALA A 712 -19.48 27.52 4.84
N LYS A 713 -18.80 27.36 3.69
CA LYS A 713 -19.21 26.43 2.63
C LYS A 713 -19.08 24.98 3.07
N GLU A 714 -17.96 24.62 3.70
CA GLU A 714 -17.77 23.27 4.26
C GLU A 714 -18.75 22.98 5.38
N LEU A 715 -18.99 23.93 6.28
CA LEU A 715 -19.94 23.75 7.37
C LEU A 715 -21.39 23.56 6.87
N LYS A 716 -21.77 24.30 5.82
CA LYS A 716 -23.07 24.12 5.12
C LYS A 716 -23.15 22.77 4.40
N LYS A 717 -22.04 22.31 3.81
CA LYS A 717 -21.96 20.99 3.16
C LYS A 717 -22.13 19.85 4.17
N ILE A 718 -21.40 19.89 5.27
CA ILE A 718 -21.48 18.90 6.36
C ILE A 718 -22.90 18.86 6.94
N HIS A 719 -23.52 20.01 7.20
CA HIS A 719 -24.91 20.06 7.66
C HIS A 719 -25.91 19.47 6.65
N ARG A 720 -25.72 19.75 5.36
CA ARG A 720 -26.61 19.21 4.31
C ARG A 720 -26.50 17.69 4.21
N GLU A 721 -25.29 17.15 4.30
CA GLU A 721 -25.04 15.70 4.28
C GLU A 721 -25.63 15.01 5.53
N ALA A 722 -25.49 15.60 6.71
CA ALA A 722 -26.09 15.08 7.94
C ALA A 722 -27.63 15.06 7.88
N VAL A 723 -28.25 16.14 7.35
CA VAL A 723 -29.71 16.21 7.17
C VAL A 723 -30.19 15.16 6.17
N GLN A 724 -29.49 14.95 5.05
CA GLN A 724 -29.88 13.94 4.05
C GLN A 724 -29.79 12.51 4.60
N ASN A 725 -28.73 12.20 5.36
CA ASN A 725 -28.60 10.88 6.01
C ASN A 725 -29.71 10.62 7.03
N THR A 726 -30.12 11.65 7.77
CA THR A 726 -31.25 11.57 8.72
C THR A 726 -32.56 11.33 7.99
N ILE A 727 -32.83 12.08 6.92
CA ILE A 727 -34.04 11.91 6.09
C ILE A 727 -34.12 10.48 5.56
N ASN A 728 -33.05 9.97 4.94
CA ASN A 728 -33.01 8.63 4.38
C ASN A 728 -33.27 7.56 5.45
N SER A 729 -32.72 7.72 6.65
CA SER A 729 -32.94 6.80 7.77
C SER A 729 -34.39 6.83 8.26
N VAL A 730 -34.99 8.02 8.39
CA VAL A 730 -36.40 8.17 8.80
C VAL A 730 -37.36 7.62 7.74
N THR A 731 -37.06 7.78 6.45
CA THR A 731 -37.87 7.20 5.37
C THR A 731 -37.97 5.68 5.47
N VAL A 732 -36.84 4.99 5.72
CA VAL A 732 -36.81 3.54 5.87
C VAL A 732 -37.69 3.08 7.05
N VAL A 733 -37.59 3.78 8.19
CA VAL A 733 -38.42 3.47 9.36
C VAL A 733 -39.91 3.72 9.08
N ALA A 734 -40.26 4.82 8.41
CA ALA A 734 -41.63 5.14 8.03
C ALA A 734 -42.26 4.04 7.17
N VAL A 735 -41.54 3.61 6.13
CA VAL A 735 -42.01 2.56 5.21
C VAL A 735 -42.20 1.22 5.93
N LEU A 736 -41.31 0.90 6.86
CA LEU A 736 -41.39 -0.33 7.64
C LEU A 736 -42.61 -0.32 8.59
N VAL A 737 -42.85 0.78 9.30
CA VAL A 737 -44.03 0.94 10.18
C VAL A 737 -45.33 0.90 9.36
N ALA A 738 -45.38 1.59 8.21
CA ALA A 738 -46.54 1.56 7.32
C ALA A 738 -46.82 0.14 6.80
N SER A 739 -45.79 -0.62 6.44
CA SER A 739 -45.94 -1.99 5.94
C SER A 739 -46.47 -2.93 7.01
N ILE A 740 -45.99 -2.81 8.25
CA ILE A 740 -46.45 -3.62 9.39
C ILE A 740 -47.91 -3.31 9.72
N ALA A 741 -48.27 -2.02 9.82
CA ALA A 741 -49.65 -1.61 10.10
C ALA A 741 -50.62 -2.05 8.99
N PHE A 742 -50.25 -1.84 7.72
CA PHE A 742 -51.05 -2.30 6.59
C PHE A 742 -51.27 -3.81 6.62
N LEU A 743 -50.22 -4.60 6.91
CA LEU A 743 -50.33 -6.05 6.99
C LEU A 743 -51.22 -6.50 8.16
N ALA A 744 -51.14 -5.81 9.30
CA ALA A 744 -51.92 -6.12 10.48
C ALA A 744 -53.43 -5.90 10.28
N LEU A 745 -53.81 -4.90 9.46
CA LEU A 745 -55.21 -4.59 9.17
C LEU A 745 -55.91 -5.65 8.28
N PHE A 746 -55.16 -6.31 7.38
CA PHE A 746 -55.72 -7.33 6.47
C PHE A 746 -55.53 -8.78 6.95
N ASN A 747 -54.58 -9.03 7.86
CA ASN A 747 -54.36 -10.36 8.45
C ASN A 747 -54.91 -10.43 9.88
N LEU A 748 -56.13 -9.92 10.07
CA LEU A 748 -56.76 -9.88 11.37
C LEU A 748 -57.14 -11.30 11.85
N PRO A 749 -56.74 -11.69 13.08
CA PRO A 749 -57.11 -12.98 13.64
C PRO A 749 -58.56 -12.94 14.12
N GLY A 750 -59.49 -13.37 13.27
CA GLY A 750 -60.91 -13.47 13.59
C GLY A 750 -61.71 -13.62 12.31
N GLN A 751 -62.41 -14.75 12.15
CA GLN A 751 -63.23 -15.01 10.96
C GLN A 751 -64.27 -13.89 10.74
N TYR A 752 -64.55 -13.60 9.47
CA TYR A 752 -65.60 -12.68 9.04
C TYR A 752 -66.96 -13.39 9.11
N LEU A 753 -68.04 -12.65 9.41
CA LEU A 753 -69.39 -13.15 9.25
C LEU A 753 -69.62 -13.45 7.77
N THR A 754 -70.04 -14.68 7.44
CA THR A 754 -70.21 -15.14 6.05
C THR A 754 -71.63 -14.94 5.53
N ASP A 755 -72.61 -14.79 6.42
CA ASP A 755 -74.04 -14.80 6.07
C ASP A 755 -74.81 -13.68 6.78
N GLY A 756 -75.75 -13.06 6.07
CA GLY A 756 -76.60 -11.96 6.57
C GLY A 756 -76.23 -10.57 6.01
N PRO A 757 -76.97 -9.50 6.40
CA PRO A 757 -76.67 -8.12 5.97
C PRO A 757 -75.33 -7.58 6.52
N GLU A 758 -74.76 -8.26 7.52
CA GLU A 758 -73.47 -7.96 8.16
C GLU A 758 -72.32 -8.83 7.61
N ALA A 759 -72.55 -9.53 6.48
CA ALA A 759 -71.53 -10.35 5.85
C ALA A 759 -70.29 -9.52 5.46
N GLY A 760 -69.11 -9.97 5.89
CA GLY A 760 -67.84 -9.24 5.78
C GLY A 760 -67.41 -8.50 7.04
N GLU A 761 -68.26 -8.40 8.08
CA GLU A 761 -67.87 -7.84 9.37
C GLU A 761 -67.02 -8.83 10.19
N SER A 762 -65.96 -8.34 10.84
CA SER A 762 -65.11 -9.17 11.70
C SER A 762 -65.83 -9.55 12.99
N ARG A 763 -65.83 -10.83 13.38
CA ARG A 763 -66.52 -11.32 14.60
C ARG A 763 -66.03 -10.67 15.91
N ILE A 764 -64.87 -10.02 15.90
CA ILE A 764 -64.26 -9.32 17.05
C ILE A 764 -64.46 -7.79 17.02
N SER A 765 -65.23 -7.26 16.06
CA SER A 765 -65.47 -5.82 15.84
C SER A 765 -66.06 -5.09 17.05
N GLU A 766 -66.87 -5.79 17.86
CA GLU A 766 -67.54 -5.21 19.03
C GLU A 766 -66.62 -5.02 20.25
N THR A 767 -65.43 -5.61 20.24
CA THR A 767 -64.51 -5.53 21.38
C THR A 767 -63.84 -4.15 21.48
N ALA A 768 -63.89 -3.52 22.65
CA ALA A 768 -63.27 -2.21 22.87
C ALA A 768 -61.76 -2.18 22.55
N ALA A 769 -61.03 -3.26 22.88
CA ALA A 769 -59.60 -3.41 22.55
C ALA A 769 -59.34 -3.51 21.04
N PHE A 770 -60.26 -4.13 20.30
CA PHE A 770 -60.15 -4.24 18.85
C PHE A 770 -60.43 -2.90 18.15
N ARG A 771 -61.42 -2.13 18.65
CA ARG A 771 -61.66 -0.76 18.18
C ARG A 771 -60.46 0.16 18.44
N ALA A 772 -59.83 0.03 19.62
CA ALA A 772 -58.60 0.75 19.95
C ALA A 772 -57.43 0.33 19.04
N PHE A 773 -57.27 -0.96 18.75
CA PHE A 773 -56.30 -1.45 17.77
C PHE A 773 -56.52 -0.81 16.40
N CYS A 774 -57.72 -0.90 15.82
CA CYS A 774 -57.99 -0.37 14.48
C CYS A 774 -57.72 1.14 14.38
N LEU A 775 -58.05 1.91 15.43
CA LEU A 775 -57.77 3.36 15.47
C LEU A 775 -56.27 3.67 15.56
N LEU A 776 -55.55 3.00 16.48
CA LEU A 776 -54.12 3.24 16.68
C LEU A 776 -53.28 2.73 15.49
N ASP A 777 -53.66 1.60 14.92
CA ASP A 777 -53.01 1.02 13.74
C ASP A 777 -53.24 1.86 12.49
N SER A 778 -54.49 2.32 12.26
CA SER A 778 -54.79 3.24 11.15
C SER A 778 -54.05 4.57 11.29
N THR A 779 -54.00 5.14 12.49
CA THR A 779 -53.24 6.39 12.73
C THR A 779 -51.74 6.19 12.52
N ALA A 780 -51.16 5.06 12.93
CA ALA A 780 -49.76 4.74 12.65
C ALA A 780 -49.49 4.63 11.13
N LEU A 781 -50.37 3.96 10.39
CA LEU A 781 -50.30 3.81 8.94
C LEU A 781 -50.35 5.18 8.23
N PHE A 782 -51.35 6.00 8.54
CA PHE A 782 -51.52 7.30 7.88
C PHE A 782 -50.42 8.31 8.25
N LEU A 783 -49.96 8.34 9.50
CA LEU A 783 -48.82 9.18 9.91
C LEU A 783 -47.55 8.77 9.16
N SER A 784 -47.30 7.46 9.02
CA SER A 784 -46.12 6.92 8.34
C SER A 784 -46.15 7.18 6.82
N LEU A 785 -47.30 7.01 6.17
CA LEU A 785 -47.48 7.36 4.76
C LEU A 785 -47.35 8.87 4.51
N SER A 786 -47.90 9.69 5.43
CA SER A 786 -47.76 11.16 5.35
C SER A 786 -46.30 11.60 5.43
N VAL A 787 -45.50 10.97 6.30
CA VAL A 787 -44.05 11.21 6.40
C VAL A 787 -43.37 10.92 5.05
N VAL A 788 -43.67 9.79 4.41
CA VAL A 788 -43.08 9.42 3.11
C VAL A 788 -43.48 10.41 2.01
N VAL A 789 -44.75 10.82 1.94
CA VAL A 789 -45.23 11.80 0.95
C VAL A 789 -44.57 13.17 1.15
N VAL A 790 -44.47 13.63 2.40
CA VAL A 790 -43.77 14.88 2.75
C VAL A 790 -42.29 14.79 2.38
N GLN A 791 -41.64 13.64 2.54
CA GLN A 791 -40.24 13.47 2.17
C GLN A 791 -40.01 13.48 0.65
N ILE A 792 -40.86 12.79 -0.13
CA ILE A 792 -40.76 12.75 -1.59
C ILE A 792 -40.96 14.16 -2.19
N THR A 793 -41.85 14.95 -1.61
CA THR A 793 -42.14 16.32 -2.08
C THR A 793 -41.02 17.33 -1.74
N LEU A 794 -40.23 17.09 -0.70
CA LEU A 794 -39.15 17.98 -0.25
C LEU A 794 -37.84 17.88 -1.04
N VAL A 795 -37.66 16.83 -1.85
CA VAL A 795 -36.44 16.63 -2.66
C VAL A 795 -36.19 17.80 -3.63
N ALA A 796 -37.19 18.65 -3.87
CA ALA A 796 -37.14 19.78 -4.80
C ALA A 796 -37.02 21.20 -4.19
N SER A 797 -36.90 21.38 -2.87
CA SER A 797 -37.07 22.72 -2.23
C SER A 797 -35.89 23.23 -1.36
N GLU A 798 -35.90 24.53 -1.06
CA GLU A 798 -34.85 25.30 -0.37
C GLU A 798 -34.48 24.77 1.03
N THR A 799 -33.19 24.87 1.37
CA THR A 799 -32.58 24.31 2.60
C THR A 799 -33.15 24.82 3.93
N ARG A 800 -33.76 26.01 3.97
CA ARG A 800 -34.33 26.59 5.20
C ARG A 800 -35.69 25.96 5.54
N ALA A 801 -36.53 25.74 4.53
CA ALA A 801 -37.79 25.01 4.65
C ALA A 801 -37.53 23.54 5.02
N GLN A 802 -36.50 22.92 4.45
CA GLN A 802 -36.12 21.54 4.75
C GLN A 802 -35.87 21.29 6.25
N LYS A 803 -35.20 22.20 6.97
CA LYS A 803 -34.94 22.02 8.42
C LYS A 803 -36.21 22.03 9.27
N GLN A 804 -37.12 22.97 9.01
CA GLN A 804 -38.38 23.05 9.75
C GLN A 804 -39.24 21.82 9.49
N VAL A 805 -39.28 21.37 8.24
CA VAL A 805 -40.07 20.19 7.87
C VAL A 805 -39.45 18.90 8.41
N VAL A 806 -38.12 18.77 8.47
CA VAL A 806 -37.45 17.63 9.14
C VAL A 806 -37.82 17.56 10.63
N SER A 807 -37.90 18.70 11.32
CA SER A 807 -38.35 18.74 12.72
C SER A 807 -39.79 18.25 12.88
N VAL A 808 -40.69 18.63 11.97
CA VAL A 808 -42.09 18.18 11.96
C VAL A 808 -42.18 16.68 11.62
N VAL A 809 -41.44 16.23 10.61
CA VAL A 809 -41.35 14.82 10.20
C VAL A 809 -40.86 13.94 11.35
N ASN A 810 -39.85 14.40 12.10
CA ASN A 810 -39.39 13.69 13.28
C ASN A 810 -40.51 13.57 14.32
N LYS A 811 -41.23 14.65 14.66
CA LYS A 811 -42.35 14.58 15.60
C LYS A 811 -43.47 13.63 15.15
N MET A 812 -43.78 13.63 13.86
CA MET A 812 -44.76 12.70 13.26
C MET A 812 -44.29 11.24 13.34
N MET A 813 -42.98 10.99 13.19
CA MET A 813 -42.38 9.66 13.36
C MET A 813 -42.53 9.13 14.79
N TRP A 814 -42.22 9.96 15.79
CA TRP A 814 -42.40 9.59 17.21
C TRP A 814 -43.87 9.28 17.53
N ALA A 815 -44.80 10.08 16.99
CA ALA A 815 -46.23 9.82 17.13
C ALA A 815 -46.65 8.48 16.50
N ALA A 816 -46.12 8.15 15.31
CA ALA A 816 -46.39 6.87 14.65
C ALA A 816 -45.88 5.68 15.48
N CYS A 817 -44.65 5.73 15.99
CA CYS A 817 -44.07 4.68 16.83
C CYS A 817 -44.86 4.44 18.13
N ILE A 818 -45.31 5.52 18.78
CA ILE A 818 -46.16 5.42 19.98
C ILE A 818 -47.49 4.75 19.64
N SER A 819 -48.09 5.12 18.50
CA SER A 819 -49.36 4.55 18.05
C SER A 819 -49.24 3.07 17.69
N THR A 820 -48.17 2.66 17.00
CA THR A 820 -47.91 1.24 16.69
C THR A 820 -47.72 0.41 17.95
N CYS A 821 -47.05 0.96 18.98
CA CYS A 821 -46.92 0.24 20.24
C CYS A 821 -48.25 0.11 20.98
N GLY A 822 -49.09 1.15 20.95
CA GLY A 822 -50.44 1.09 21.49
C GLY A 822 -51.34 0.08 20.76
N ALA A 823 -51.21 -0.01 19.44
CA ALA A 823 -51.89 -1.01 18.61
C ALA A 823 -51.45 -2.43 19.01
N PHE A 824 -50.14 -2.67 19.15
CA PHE A 824 -49.59 -3.96 19.56
C PHE A 824 -50.09 -4.42 20.94
N LEU A 825 -50.13 -3.50 21.92
CA LEU A 825 -50.70 -3.81 23.24
C LEU A 825 -52.19 -4.11 23.14
N SER A 826 -52.94 -3.32 22.37
CA SER A 826 -54.40 -3.48 22.21
C SER A 826 -54.77 -4.82 21.57
N ILE A 827 -54.08 -5.24 20.51
CA ILE A 827 -54.35 -6.52 19.83
C ILE A 827 -53.92 -7.73 20.67
N SER A 828 -52.89 -7.59 21.52
CA SER A 828 -52.46 -8.65 22.43
C SER A 828 -53.57 -9.08 23.39
N PHE A 829 -54.41 -8.14 23.85
CA PHE A 829 -55.58 -8.46 24.69
C PHE A 829 -56.72 -9.13 23.91
N VAL A 830 -56.80 -8.92 22.59
CA VAL A 830 -57.80 -9.54 21.72
C VAL A 830 -57.41 -10.99 21.38
N ILE A 831 -56.15 -11.22 20.98
CA ILE A 831 -55.64 -12.53 20.55
C ILE A 831 -55.65 -13.55 21.69
N VAL A 832 -55.26 -13.14 22.89
CA VAL A 832 -55.14 -14.04 24.04
C VAL A 832 -56.50 -14.42 24.64
N GLY A 833 -57.52 -13.57 24.47
CA GLY A 833 -58.87 -13.77 24.97
C GLY A 833 -59.02 -13.68 26.49
N LYS A 834 -60.26 -13.64 26.98
CA LYS A 834 -60.58 -13.42 28.42
C LYS A 834 -60.06 -14.51 29.36
N ARG A 835 -59.89 -15.75 28.87
CA ARG A 835 -59.52 -16.92 29.69
C ARG A 835 -58.03 -16.98 30.03
N SER A 836 -57.18 -16.36 29.21
CA SER A 836 -55.72 -16.35 29.38
C SER A 836 -55.17 -14.92 29.52
N SER A 837 -55.98 -13.98 30.00
CA SER A 837 -55.65 -12.55 30.13
C SER A 837 -54.35 -12.27 30.90
N TRP A 838 -53.90 -13.22 31.73
CA TRP A 838 -52.61 -13.19 32.39
C TRP A 838 -51.44 -13.04 31.40
N MET A 839 -51.48 -13.68 30.22
CA MET A 839 -50.41 -13.58 29.22
C MET A 839 -50.32 -12.16 28.62
N ALA A 840 -51.46 -11.58 28.24
CA ALA A 840 -51.50 -10.20 27.75
C ALA A 840 -51.08 -9.19 28.84
N THR A 841 -51.45 -9.46 30.09
CA THR A 841 -51.02 -8.66 31.25
C THR A 841 -49.51 -8.75 31.45
N THR A 842 -48.91 -9.94 31.33
CA THR A 842 -47.44 -10.09 31.42
C THR A 842 -46.70 -9.39 30.28
N ILE A 843 -47.20 -9.49 29.03
CA ILE A 843 -46.62 -8.78 27.88
C ILE A 843 -46.66 -7.26 28.12
N THR A 844 -47.75 -6.75 28.69
CA THR A 844 -47.90 -5.32 28.99
C THR A 844 -46.97 -4.88 30.13
N VAL A 845 -46.88 -5.67 31.20
CA VAL A 845 -46.03 -5.38 32.37
C VAL A 845 -44.53 -5.44 32.04
N VAL A 846 -44.13 -6.28 31.08
CA VAL A 846 -42.73 -6.33 30.61
C VAL A 846 -42.47 -5.28 29.51
N GLY A 847 -43.36 -5.15 28.54
CA GLY A 847 -43.17 -4.28 27.39
C GLY A 847 -43.28 -2.79 27.71
N ALA A 848 -44.25 -2.40 28.55
CA ALA A 848 -44.48 -0.97 28.84
C ALA A 848 -43.31 -0.30 29.58
N PRO A 849 -42.68 -0.90 30.61
CA PRO A 849 -41.51 -0.29 31.27
C PRO A 849 -40.28 -0.19 30.36
N ILE A 850 -40.06 -1.17 29.48
CA ILE A 850 -38.94 -1.13 28.52
C ILE A 850 -39.14 0.04 27.55
N LEU A 851 -40.35 0.19 27.01
CA LEU A 851 -40.68 1.29 26.11
C LEU A 851 -40.60 2.65 26.83
N VAL A 852 -41.26 2.79 27.97
CA VAL A 852 -41.28 4.06 28.71
C VAL A 852 -39.88 4.41 29.21
N GLY A 853 -39.09 3.44 29.68
CA GLY A 853 -37.72 3.66 30.12
C GLY A 853 -36.79 4.07 28.98
N THR A 854 -36.91 3.46 27.79
CA THR A 854 -36.12 3.85 26.61
C THR A 854 -36.50 5.24 26.11
N LEU A 855 -37.80 5.57 26.05
CA LEU A 855 -38.29 6.90 25.66
C LEU A 855 -37.86 7.98 26.67
N ILE A 856 -38.00 7.74 27.98
CA ILE A 856 -37.59 8.68 29.03
C ILE A 856 -36.07 8.88 29.01
N SER A 857 -35.28 7.83 28.84
CA SER A 857 -33.82 7.92 28.75
C SER A 857 -33.39 8.75 27.55
N LEU A 858 -33.96 8.49 26.36
CA LEU A 858 -33.70 9.26 25.16
C LEU A 858 -34.11 10.73 25.32
N CYS A 859 -35.31 11.00 25.84
CA CYS A 859 -35.74 12.36 26.15
C CYS A 859 -34.82 13.02 27.18
N TYR A 860 -34.39 12.32 28.23
CA TYR A 860 -33.47 12.84 29.23
C TYR A 860 -32.11 13.22 28.63
N PHE A 861 -31.54 12.40 27.74
CA PHE A 861 -30.29 12.74 27.06
C PHE A 861 -30.44 13.93 26.13
N VAL A 862 -31.52 13.99 25.35
CA VAL A 862 -31.82 15.13 24.46
C VAL A 862 -32.04 16.42 25.25
N PHE A 863 -32.82 16.38 26.34
CA PHE A 863 -33.08 17.56 27.17
C PHE A 863 -31.90 17.96 28.05
N ARG A 864 -31.08 17.02 28.53
CA ARG A 864 -29.83 17.32 29.25
C ARG A 864 -28.85 18.06 28.36
N GLN A 865 -28.80 17.74 27.07
CA GLN A 865 -28.00 18.49 26.10
C GLN A 865 -28.60 19.88 25.80
N HIS A 866 -29.91 20.02 25.93
CA HIS A 866 -30.65 21.26 25.69
C HIS A 866 -30.64 22.25 26.88
N PHE A 867 -30.42 21.79 28.12
CA PHE A 867 -30.50 22.60 29.34
C PHE A 867 -29.36 22.39 30.38
N GLY A 868 -28.34 21.58 30.07
CA GLY A 868 -27.23 21.25 30.98
C GLY A 868 -26.02 22.21 30.96
N ILE A 869 -26.18 23.36 31.64
CA ILE A 869 -25.21 24.04 32.52
C ILE A 869 -23.99 24.78 31.89
N CYS A 870 -24.20 26.09 31.78
CA CYS A 870 -23.25 27.14 32.16
C CYS A 870 -22.64 26.84 33.55
N GLY A 871 -21.34 26.57 33.63
CA GLY A 871 -20.67 26.39 34.92
C GLY A 871 -19.26 25.80 34.84
N SER A 872 -18.27 26.67 34.62
CA SER A 872 -16.88 26.56 35.08
C SER A 872 -16.04 25.36 34.59
N ASP A 873 -15.21 25.60 33.57
CA ASP A 873 -13.78 25.47 33.85
C ASP A 873 -12.96 26.57 33.17
N SER A 874 -11.93 26.97 33.89
CA SER A 874 -11.31 28.30 33.88
C SER A 874 -9.86 28.26 33.37
N GLN A 875 -9.36 29.43 32.94
CA GLN A 875 -7.96 29.76 32.58
C GLN A 875 -7.57 29.37 31.13
N ARG A 876 -7.12 30.25 30.22
CA ARG A 876 -6.34 31.49 30.31
C ARG A 876 -6.78 32.47 29.22
N ARG A 877 -7.36 33.61 29.61
CA ARG A 877 -7.34 34.85 28.80
C ARG A 877 -6.20 35.72 29.34
N ILE A 878 -5.19 35.98 28.51
CA ILE A 878 -4.27 37.10 28.72
C ILE A 878 -4.85 38.31 27.99
N ARG A 879 -5.01 39.38 28.78
CA ARG A 879 -5.48 40.72 28.45
C ARG A 879 -4.80 41.32 27.22
N ARG A 880 -5.58 42.00 26.37
CA ARG A 880 -5.15 43.27 25.77
C ARG A 880 -6.24 44.32 25.97
N ALA A 881 -5.78 45.49 26.38
CA ALA A 881 -6.56 46.59 26.90
C ALA A 881 -7.40 47.28 25.82
N SER A 882 -8.59 47.71 26.23
CA SER A 882 -9.38 48.72 25.54
C SER A 882 -8.88 50.12 25.88
N GLY A 883 -8.81 50.96 24.86
CA GLY A 883 -8.94 52.40 24.94
C GLY A 883 -8.96 52.94 23.52
N SER A 884 -9.85 53.79 23.03
CA SER A 884 -11.05 54.47 23.53
C SER A 884 -11.32 55.56 22.48
N LYS A 885 -12.52 55.57 21.86
CA LYS A 885 -13.24 56.77 21.36
C LYS A 885 -12.63 57.46 20.11
N SER A 886 -13.37 57.92 19.10
CA SER A 886 -14.70 58.55 19.12
C SER A 886 -15.33 58.71 17.71
N PHE A 887 -16.67 58.61 17.65
CA PHE A 887 -17.65 59.42 16.89
C PHE A 887 -17.37 59.77 15.40
N SER A 888 -18.06 59.14 14.43
CA SER A 888 -19.38 59.49 13.83
C SER A 888 -19.43 60.84 13.09
N TRP A 889 -19.78 60.86 11.80
CA TRP A 889 -21.14 61.15 11.31
C TRP A 889 -21.25 60.92 9.79
N SER A 890 -22.50 60.84 9.34
CA SER A 890 -23.05 60.26 8.10
C SER A 890 -23.30 61.24 6.95
N TYR A 891 -23.31 60.74 5.70
CA TYR A 891 -24.21 61.01 4.54
C TYR A 891 -23.46 60.54 3.26
N SER A 892 -23.97 59.91 2.21
CA SER A 892 -25.28 59.43 1.75
C SER A 892 -25.07 58.70 0.41
N ALA A 893 -26.01 57.81 0.06
CA ALA A 893 -26.63 57.64 -1.28
C ALA A 893 -26.72 56.18 -1.72
N ASN A 894 -27.98 55.76 -1.90
CA ASN A 894 -28.47 54.45 -2.29
C ASN A 894 -27.79 53.87 -3.54
N ILE A 895 -27.55 52.56 -3.53
CA ILE A 895 -28.00 51.61 -4.56
C ILE A 895 -28.15 50.23 -3.90
N SER A 896 -29.26 49.60 -4.23
CA SER A 896 -29.85 48.35 -3.75
C SER A 896 -28.92 47.15 -3.70
N ASP A 897 -28.83 46.50 -2.53
CA ASP A 897 -29.15 45.09 -2.27
C ASP A 897 -28.66 44.72 -0.85
N LEU A 898 -29.62 44.57 0.07
CA LEU A 898 -29.38 44.23 1.48
C LEU A 898 -30.17 42.95 1.79
N ASP A 899 -29.49 41.80 1.69
CA ASP A 899 -29.87 40.62 2.47
C ASP A 899 -29.18 40.70 3.84
N ASP A 900 -30.04 40.77 4.83
CA ASP A 900 -29.83 41.06 6.24
C ASP A 900 -29.02 39.94 6.94
N TYR A 901 -27.78 40.24 7.32
CA TYR A 901 -27.00 39.42 8.24
C TYR A 901 -27.39 39.81 9.67
N ASN A 902 -28.59 39.39 10.09
CA ASN A 902 -29.01 39.47 11.48
C ASN A 902 -28.78 38.14 12.20
N SER A 903 -28.12 38.27 13.34
CA SER A 903 -27.72 37.28 14.33
C SER A 903 -28.87 36.40 14.84
N ASP A 904 -28.62 35.07 14.87
CA ASP A 904 -28.95 34.12 15.95
C ASP A 904 -29.19 32.69 15.42
N ASP A 905 -28.18 32.08 14.79
CA ASP A 905 -28.21 30.63 14.53
C ASP A 905 -27.63 29.89 15.74
N LYS A 906 -28.49 29.64 16.74
CA LYS A 906 -28.23 28.63 17.77
C LYS A 906 -28.05 27.28 17.07
N ILE A 907 -26.92 26.63 17.35
CA ILE A 907 -26.60 25.28 16.90
C ILE A 907 -27.57 24.32 17.57
N TYR A 908 -28.58 23.86 16.83
CA TYR A 908 -29.42 22.75 17.23
C TYR A 908 -28.72 21.45 16.81
N ALA A 909 -28.29 20.66 17.79
CA ALA A 909 -27.97 19.26 17.54
C ALA A 909 -29.28 18.53 17.20
N LEU A 910 -29.37 18.04 15.95
CA LEU A 910 -30.43 17.13 15.49
C LEU A 910 -30.05 15.70 15.83
#